data_AF-A0A2H3KI33-F1
#
_entry.id   AF-A0A2H3KI33-F1
#
_cell.length_a   1.000
_cell.length_b   1.000
_cell.length_c   1.000
_cell.angle_alpha   90.00
_cell.angle_beta   90.00
_cell.angle_gamma   90.00
#
_symmetry.space_group_name_H-M   'P 1'
#
loop_
_entity.id
_entity.type
_entity.pdbx_description
1 polymer ?
#
loop_
_entity_poly.entity_id
_entity_poly.type
_entity_poly.pdbx_seq_one_letter_code
_entity_poly.pdbx_strand_id
1 'polypeptide(L)'
;MTIIPGLSEQVIRRHAAGEMFSRGEDYVREGMVAGLTLHEGVLEALVHGSQYDPYRVRVTFDAGGLVAATCTCPAAAHAWCKHMVAALLVALRQPESVQVAPPLAALLETLDREQLMGLLLRMVARQPDLADMLAGEVAAKQSATPPRAAPARPPIDVGPIQRQVRTLLRASYRDYNDYYDDGPSSMITEGMGDILNQIRGFVEGGDSANALSLLQAITEECRAGQHAFDDSYDTLDPVFDNLGELWAEALLVADLRLDELEEWAEQIAEWADDTADYGNDHGLRLAMKAALEGWHDPLIVRALRGEPVLTPAPRVVEVGEREASEADEGSDGDDDDENESLDDKDEEWDEAPLTTVRASATAPRPKLALIRLRILERQGRLEDYLNLAAAYELHRERALMLAHLGRAEEAVTAGIATLASAADALALAMALREGGALDAALRVAEHGLGLDGLRGALGDWLASFAPGLGRPDLALRAAEVACASEPSMARYLAARELAGEGWPKLRARLLDQLRKGAGGWIGSRAQAEIFLHEGLIDDAIKVAERNSYGVLELVMDAAITTRPQWVIKKAIAQAVPIMNGGKAQHYDRAVNWLRRARDAYHAAGQADAWERYLAEVRAIHGRKYKLMGLLKEL
;
A
#
# COMPACT_ATOMS: atom_id res chain seq x y z
N MET A 1 23.61 -10.87 -32.45
CA MET A 1 23.53 -10.96 -30.98
C MET A 1 22.27 -10.23 -30.56
N THR A 2 21.27 -10.96 -30.07
CA THR A 2 20.02 -10.38 -29.60
C THR A 2 20.30 -9.76 -28.22
N ILE A 3 20.62 -8.48 -28.19
CA ILE A 3 20.85 -7.76 -26.93
C ILE A 3 19.49 -7.27 -26.46
N ILE A 4 19.01 -7.80 -25.33
CA ILE A 4 17.82 -7.27 -24.66
C ILE A 4 18.21 -5.94 -24.02
N PRO A 5 17.64 -4.79 -24.46
CA PRO A 5 18.03 -3.48 -23.94
C PRO A 5 17.85 -3.39 -22.42
N GLY A 6 18.84 -2.82 -21.73
CA GLY A 6 18.79 -2.61 -20.28
C GLY A 6 18.90 -3.87 -19.41
N LEU A 7 18.95 -5.08 -19.99
CA LEU A 7 19.13 -6.30 -19.21
C LEU A 7 20.59 -6.42 -18.75
N SER A 8 20.79 -6.50 -17.44
CA SER A 8 22.08 -6.75 -16.81
C SER A 8 21.89 -7.58 -15.55
N GLU A 9 22.96 -8.23 -15.10
CA GLU A 9 22.91 -8.98 -13.84
C GLU A 9 22.54 -8.06 -12.66
N GLN A 10 22.97 -6.80 -12.73
CA GLN A 10 22.62 -5.78 -11.75
C GLN A 10 21.11 -5.54 -11.67
N VAL A 11 20.43 -5.41 -12.81
CA VAL A 11 18.96 -5.26 -12.84
C VAL A 11 18.29 -6.49 -12.23
N ILE A 12 18.75 -7.69 -12.55
CA ILE A 12 18.18 -8.93 -11.98
C ILE A 12 18.36 -8.96 -10.44
N ARG A 13 19.55 -8.61 -9.94
CA ARG A 13 19.85 -8.60 -8.50
C ARG A 13 19.03 -7.56 -7.71
N ARG A 14 18.68 -6.42 -8.33
CA ARG A 14 17.82 -5.41 -7.69
C ARG A 14 16.40 -5.92 -7.46
N HIS A 15 15.89 -6.75 -8.36
CA HIS A 15 14.54 -7.32 -8.23
C HIS A 15 14.49 -8.60 -7.38
N ALA A 16 15.56 -9.40 -7.40
CA ALA A 16 15.65 -10.63 -6.62
C ALA A 16 17.07 -10.77 -6.05
N ALA A 17 17.28 -10.34 -4.81
CA ALA A 17 18.54 -10.52 -4.08
C ALA A 17 18.49 -11.76 -3.17
N GLY A 18 19.67 -12.20 -2.70
CA GLY A 18 19.78 -13.27 -1.71
C GLY A 18 19.45 -14.67 -2.25
N GLU A 19 18.68 -15.44 -1.48
CA GLU A 19 18.41 -16.86 -1.76
C GLU A 19 17.75 -17.09 -3.13
N MET A 20 16.81 -16.23 -3.53
CA MET A 20 16.12 -16.37 -4.82
C MET A 20 17.06 -16.22 -6.00
N PHE A 21 18.05 -15.33 -5.89
CA PHE A 21 19.09 -15.19 -6.91
C PHE A 21 19.93 -16.46 -7.01
N SER A 22 20.45 -16.93 -5.86
CA SER A 22 21.28 -18.12 -5.78
C SER A 22 20.57 -19.35 -6.35
N ARG A 23 19.30 -19.54 -6.00
CA ARG A 23 18.48 -20.64 -6.53
C ARG A 23 18.20 -20.49 -8.03
N GLY A 24 18.08 -19.26 -8.52
CA GLY A 24 18.00 -18.99 -9.96
C GLY A 24 19.28 -19.42 -10.67
N GLU A 25 20.46 -19.14 -10.10
CA GLU A 25 21.75 -19.62 -10.63
C GLU A 25 21.86 -21.15 -10.64
N ASP A 26 21.34 -21.80 -9.60
CA ASP A 26 21.29 -23.27 -9.55
C ASP A 26 20.44 -23.84 -10.69
N TYR A 27 19.28 -23.24 -10.96
CA TYR A 27 18.41 -23.63 -12.09
C TYR A 27 19.09 -23.43 -13.44
N VAL A 28 19.89 -22.37 -13.60
CA VAL A 28 20.70 -22.18 -14.80
C VAL A 28 21.74 -23.30 -14.93
N ARG A 29 22.43 -23.64 -13.84
CA ARG A 29 23.46 -24.68 -13.82
C ARG A 29 22.90 -26.07 -14.11
N GLU A 30 21.69 -26.34 -13.65
CA GLU A 30 20.96 -27.59 -13.86
C GLU A 30 20.28 -27.67 -15.24
N GLY A 31 20.32 -26.60 -16.05
CA GLY A 31 19.72 -26.60 -17.38
C GLY A 31 18.18 -26.61 -17.36
N MET A 32 17.56 -26.04 -16.32
CA MET A 32 16.11 -26.08 -16.13
C MET A 32 15.31 -25.15 -17.06
N VAL A 33 15.98 -24.27 -17.81
CA VAL A 33 15.33 -23.37 -18.78
C VAL A 33 15.26 -24.08 -20.14
N ALA A 34 14.05 -24.54 -20.50
CA ALA A 34 13.82 -25.37 -21.68
C ALA A 34 13.74 -24.57 -22.99
N GLY A 35 13.40 -23.29 -22.92
CA GLY A 35 13.33 -22.43 -24.10
C GLY A 35 13.07 -20.96 -23.75
N LEU A 36 13.54 -20.08 -24.63
CA LEU A 36 13.42 -18.62 -24.53
C LEU A 36 12.99 -18.07 -25.89
N THR A 37 11.90 -17.31 -25.90
CA THR A 37 11.37 -16.66 -27.10
C THR A 37 11.17 -15.18 -26.82
N LEU A 38 11.79 -14.31 -27.61
CA LEU A 38 11.62 -12.87 -27.54
C LEU A 38 10.72 -12.39 -28.69
N HIS A 39 9.65 -11.68 -28.38
CA HIS A 39 8.74 -11.07 -29.35
C HIS A 39 8.31 -9.69 -28.85
N GLU A 40 8.47 -8.63 -29.65
CA GLU A 40 8.00 -7.26 -29.33
C GLU A 40 8.39 -6.77 -27.92
N GLY A 41 9.62 -7.07 -27.46
CA GLY A 41 10.08 -6.70 -26.12
C GLY A 41 9.55 -7.59 -24.99
N VAL A 42 8.82 -8.67 -25.31
CA VAL A 42 8.34 -9.68 -24.37
C VAL A 42 9.17 -10.96 -24.50
N LEU A 43 9.91 -11.29 -23.45
CA LEU A 43 10.63 -12.55 -23.30
C LEU A 43 9.72 -13.57 -22.62
N GLU A 44 9.37 -14.63 -23.34
CA GLU A 44 8.73 -15.81 -22.77
C GLU A 44 9.74 -16.92 -22.55
N ALA A 45 9.68 -17.57 -21.39
CA ALA A 45 10.49 -18.73 -21.07
C ALA A 45 9.65 -19.89 -20.54
N LEU A 46 10.10 -21.10 -20.83
CA LEU A 46 9.61 -22.32 -20.19
C LEU A 46 10.67 -22.82 -19.23
N VAL A 47 10.33 -22.94 -17.94
CA VAL A 47 11.27 -23.31 -16.89
C VAL A 47 10.73 -24.54 -16.15
N HIS A 48 11.48 -25.64 -16.19
CA HIS A 48 11.17 -26.84 -15.44
C HIS A 48 11.25 -26.59 -13.94
N GLY A 49 10.43 -27.30 -13.17
CA GLY A 49 10.41 -27.18 -11.72
C GLY A 49 9.70 -28.37 -11.09
N SER A 50 9.02 -28.14 -9.97
CA SER A 50 8.36 -29.21 -9.20
C SER A 50 7.09 -29.78 -9.86
N GLN A 51 6.54 -29.10 -10.86
CA GLN A 51 5.35 -29.55 -11.59
C GLN A 51 5.75 -30.32 -12.85
N TYR A 52 4.84 -31.19 -13.31
CA TYR A 52 5.04 -31.94 -14.55
C TYR A 52 5.15 -31.01 -15.77
N ASP A 53 4.24 -30.04 -15.87
CA ASP A 53 4.29 -29.01 -16.89
C ASP A 53 5.29 -27.90 -16.50
N PRO A 54 6.14 -27.43 -17.43
CA PRO A 54 7.04 -26.31 -17.19
C PRO A 54 6.28 -25.03 -16.79
N TYR A 55 6.86 -24.26 -15.89
CA TYR A 55 6.36 -22.93 -15.56
C TYR A 55 6.61 -21.97 -16.72
N ARG A 56 5.60 -21.16 -17.05
CA ARG A 56 5.73 -20.10 -18.05
C ARG A 56 6.15 -18.82 -17.34
N VAL A 57 7.27 -18.27 -17.77
CA VAL A 57 7.78 -16.96 -17.36
C VAL A 57 7.52 -15.99 -18.49
N ARG A 58 7.03 -14.79 -18.19
CA ARG A 58 6.90 -13.69 -19.15
C ARG A 58 7.56 -12.44 -18.57
N VAL A 59 8.48 -11.84 -19.31
CA VAL A 59 9.17 -10.60 -18.92
C VAL A 59 9.03 -9.57 -20.02
N THR A 60 8.56 -8.38 -19.66
CA THR A 60 8.36 -7.26 -20.59
C THR A 60 9.49 -6.24 -20.45
N PHE A 61 9.99 -5.76 -21.58
CA PHE A 61 11.07 -4.77 -21.70
C PHE A 61 10.64 -3.58 -22.56
N ASP A 62 11.16 -2.41 -22.23
CA ASP A 62 11.11 -1.20 -23.06
C ASP A 62 12.53 -0.61 -23.21
N ALA A 63 12.65 0.58 -23.83
CA ALA A 63 13.95 1.24 -23.95
C ALA A 63 14.55 1.67 -22.60
N GLY A 64 13.73 1.77 -21.54
CA GLY A 64 14.16 1.99 -20.16
C GLY A 64 14.63 0.72 -19.45
N GLY A 65 14.48 -0.46 -20.06
CA GLY A 65 14.90 -1.75 -19.53
C GLY A 65 13.70 -2.61 -19.09
N LEU A 66 13.86 -3.33 -17.99
CA LEU A 66 12.84 -4.26 -17.49
C LEU A 66 11.62 -3.49 -16.96
N VAL A 67 10.42 -3.89 -17.39
CA VAL A 67 9.14 -3.29 -17.01
C VAL A 67 8.43 -4.16 -15.99
N ALA A 68 8.20 -5.43 -16.33
CA ALA A 68 7.45 -6.36 -15.49
C ALA A 68 7.91 -7.80 -15.73
N ALA A 69 7.75 -8.66 -14.73
CA ALA A 69 8.01 -10.09 -14.82
C ALA A 69 6.88 -10.86 -14.13
N THR A 70 6.34 -11.87 -14.80
CA THR A 70 5.33 -12.77 -14.25
C THR A 70 5.74 -14.23 -14.45
N CYS A 71 5.24 -15.10 -13.58
CA CYS A 71 5.48 -16.53 -13.67
C CYS A 71 4.25 -17.30 -13.18
N THR A 72 3.95 -18.42 -13.83
CA THR A 72 2.81 -19.29 -13.44
C THR A 72 3.07 -20.14 -12.19
N CYS A 73 4.18 -19.93 -11.47
CA CYS A 73 4.47 -20.72 -10.27
C CYS A 73 3.76 -20.16 -9.03
N PRO A 74 3.39 -20.99 -8.04
CA PRO A 74 2.67 -20.54 -6.84
C PRO A 74 3.39 -19.42 -6.06
N ALA A 75 4.73 -19.44 -6.06
CA ALA A 75 5.54 -18.43 -5.37
C ALA A 75 5.54 -17.06 -6.05
N ALA A 76 5.14 -16.95 -7.31
CA ALA A 76 5.19 -15.72 -8.09
C ALA A 76 4.09 -14.71 -7.73
N ALA A 77 3.05 -15.13 -7.01
CA ALA A 77 1.96 -14.26 -6.60
C ALA A 77 2.39 -13.15 -5.61
N HIS A 78 3.54 -13.30 -4.95
CA HIS A 78 3.95 -12.43 -3.85
C HIS A 78 5.35 -11.79 -4.04
N ALA A 79 6.18 -12.34 -4.94
CA ALA A 79 7.55 -11.86 -5.17
C ALA A 79 8.17 -12.44 -6.45
N TRP A 80 9.36 -11.93 -6.81
CA TRP A 80 10.20 -12.51 -7.84
C TRP A 80 10.67 -13.92 -7.46
N CYS A 81 10.42 -14.88 -8.35
CA CYS A 81 10.77 -16.27 -8.10
C CYS A 81 12.07 -16.65 -8.82
N LYS A 82 12.70 -17.74 -8.35
CA LYS A 82 13.89 -18.34 -8.98
C LYS A 82 13.72 -18.65 -10.48
N HIS A 83 12.51 -18.92 -10.97
CA HIS A 83 12.27 -19.19 -12.40
C HIS A 83 12.42 -17.92 -13.25
N MET A 84 11.94 -16.77 -12.76
CA MET A 84 12.13 -15.48 -13.43
C MET A 84 13.63 -15.13 -13.49
N VAL A 85 14.33 -15.31 -12.36
CA VAL A 85 15.78 -15.12 -12.27
C VAL A 85 16.50 -16.02 -13.27
N ALA A 86 16.20 -17.32 -13.28
CA ALA A 86 16.84 -18.28 -14.18
C ALA A 86 16.63 -17.92 -15.66
N ALA A 87 15.39 -17.58 -16.05
CA ALA A 87 15.07 -17.16 -17.41
C ALA A 87 15.89 -15.94 -17.84
N LEU A 88 15.98 -14.91 -16.97
CA LEU A 88 16.73 -13.69 -17.26
C LEU A 88 18.25 -13.91 -17.27
N LEU A 89 18.77 -14.77 -16.38
CA LEU A 89 20.18 -15.13 -16.37
C LEU A 89 20.58 -15.93 -17.62
N VAL A 90 19.74 -16.85 -18.10
CA VAL A 90 20.00 -17.56 -19.36
C VAL A 90 19.94 -16.59 -20.54
N ALA A 91 18.92 -15.73 -20.60
CA ALA A 91 18.83 -14.72 -21.65
C ALA A 91 20.03 -13.75 -21.67
N LEU A 92 20.58 -13.41 -20.51
CA LEU A 92 21.76 -12.56 -20.36
C LEU A 92 23.08 -13.27 -20.70
N ARG A 93 23.27 -14.49 -20.17
CA ARG A 93 24.54 -15.23 -20.25
C ARG A 93 24.68 -16.04 -21.54
N GLN A 94 23.56 -16.41 -22.15
CA GLN A 94 23.46 -17.25 -23.36
C GLN A 94 22.49 -16.60 -24.37
N PRO A 95 22.75 -15.38 -24.87
CA PRO A 95 21.84 -14.65 -25.76
C PRO A 95 21.53 -15.38 -27.07
N GLU A 96 22.39 -16.32 -27.50
CA GLU A 96 22.17 -17.20 -28.65
C GLU A 96 21.05 -18.23 -28.46
N SER A 97 20.67 -18.53 -27.21
CA SER A 97 19.54 -19.41 -26.89
C SER A 97 18.17 -18.74 -27.08
N VAL A 98 18.14 -17.39 -27.19
CA VAL A 98 16.92 -16.61 -27.31
C VAL A 98 16.45 -16.61 -28.77
N GLN A 99 15.32 -17.26 -29.03
CA GLN A 99 14.68 -17.27 -30.33
C GLN A 99 13.88 -15.98 -30.53
N VAL A 100 14.21 -15.18 -31.55
CA VAL A 100 13.43 -14.00 -31.90
C VAL A 100 12.28 -14.43 -32.81
N ALA A 101 11.05 -14.35 -32.30
CA ALA A 101 9.86 -14.64 -33.09
C ALA A 101 9.40 -13.37 -33.83
N PRO A 102 8.95 -13.48 -35.09
CA PRO A 102 8.34 -12.36 -35.79
C PRO A 102 7.04 -11.94 -35.08
N PRO A 103 6.67 -10.64 -35.13
CA PRO A 103 5.44 -10.17 -34.52
C PRO A 103 4.23 -10.87 -35.16
N LEU A 104 3.19 -11.12 -34.37
CA LEU A 104 1.99 -11.81 -34.84
C LEU A 104 1.39 -11.08 -36.05
N ALA A 105 1.39 -9.75 -36.05
CA ALA A 105 0.94 -8.94 -37.18
C ALA A 105 1.68 -9.30 -38.47
N ALA A 106 3.01 -9.42 -38.45
CA ALA A 106 3.78 -9.81 -39.63
C ALA A 106 3.47 -11.24 -40.10
N LEU A 107 3.20 -12.17 -39.19
CA LEU A 107 2.73 -13.51 -39.55
C LEU A 107 1.34 -13.46 -40.20
N LEU A 108 0.43 -12.66 -39.64
CA LEU A 108 -0.94 -12.50 -40.14
C LEU A 108 -0.99 -11.73 -41.47
N GLU A 109 -0.10 -10.78 -41.71
CA GLU A 109 0.02 -10.02 -42.97
C GLU A 109 0.38 -10.93 -44.16
N THR A 110 1.03 -12.07 -43.92
CA THR A 110 1.29 -13.05 -44.97
C THR A 110 0.05 -13.82 -45.41
N LEU A 111 -1.04 -13.75 -44.64
CA LEU A 111 -2.28 -14.46 -44.90
C LEU A 111 -3.26 -13.57 -45.65
N ASP A 112 -3.89 -14.12 -46.68
CA ASP A 112 -5.01 -13.46 -47.33
C ASP A 112 -6.29 -13.52 -46.47
N ARG A 113 -7.34 -12.81 -46.89
CA ARG A 113 -8.61 -12.74 -46.16
C ARG A 113 -9.25 -14.11 -45.92
N GLU A 114 -9.20 -15.02 -46.90
CA GLU A 114 -9.81 -16.36 -46.76
C GLU A 114 -9.00 -17.23 -45.80
N GLN A 115 -7.67 -17.16 -45.88
CA GLN A 115 -6.76 -17.85 -44.98
C GLN A 115 -6.89 -17.37 -43.54
N LEU A 116 -7.02 -16.05 -43.33
CA LEU A 116 -7.22 -15.43 -42.02
C LEU A 116 -8.57 -15.83 -41.42
N MET A 117 -9.65 -15.76 -42.21
CA MET A 117 -10.99 -16.19 -41.78
C MET A 117 -11.01 -17.68 -41.44
N GLY A 118 -10.38 -18.51 -42.27
CA GLY A 118 -10.25 -19.94 -42.02
C GLY A 118 -9.43 -20.24 -40.76
N LEU A 119 -8.39 -19.46 -40.47
CA LEU A 119 -7.60 -19.58 -39.24
C LEU A 119 -8.44 -19.25 -38.00
N LEU A 120 -9.15 -18.12 -38.02
CA LEU A 120 -10.07 -17.69 -36.95
C LEU A 120 -11.11 -18.78 -36.64
N LEU A 121 -11.78 -19.31 -37.65
CA LEU A 121 -12.77 -20.38 -37.46
C LEU A 121 -12.16 -21.66 -36.86
N ARG A 122 -10.93 -22.02 -37.26
CA ARG A 122 -10.22 -23.16 -36.65
C ARG A 122 -9.82 -22.90 -35.20
N MET A 123 -9.47 -21.68 -34.85
CA MET A 123 -9.16 -21.29 -33.47
C MET A 123 -10.42 -21.36 -32.60
N VAL A 124 -11.54 -20.81 -33.08
CA VAL A 124 -12.84 -20.90 -32.39
C VAL A 124 -13.29 -22.36 -32.19
N ALA A 125 -13.08 -23.22 -33.19
CA ALA A 125 -13.40 -24.64 -33.07
C ALA A 125 -12.57 -25.35 -31.98
N ARG A 126 -11.35 -24.86 -31.67
CA ARG A 126 -10.47 -25.39 -30.62
C ARG A 126 -10.73 -24.76 -29.26
N GLN A 127 -11.21 -23.52 -29.24
CA GLN A 127 -11.48 -22.75 -28.03
C GLN A 127 -12.83 -22.03 -28.18
N PRO A 128 -13.94 -22.67 -27.77
CA PRO A 128 -15.29 -22.16 -28.01
C PRO A 128 -15.54 -20.77 -27.42
N ASP A 129 -14.96 -20.46 -26.25
CA ASP A 129 -15.08 -19.16 -25.57
C ASP A 129 -14.58 -17.99 -26.42
N LEU A 130 -13.71 -18.25 -27.42
CA LEU A 130 -13.23 -17.24 -28.35
C LEU A 130 -14.36 -16.70 -29.26
N ALA A 131 -15.44 -17.47 -29.46
CA ALA A 131 -16.59 -17.05 -30.24
C ALA A 131 -17.29 -15.84 -29.62
N ASP A 132 -17.51 -15.86 -28.30
CA ASP A 132 -18.20 -14.79 -27.58
C ASP A 132 -17.35 -13.52 -27.53
N MET A 133 -16.03 -13.66 -27.32
CA MET A 133 -15.08 -12.54 -27.39
C MET A 133 -15.07 -11.88 -28.78
N LEU A 134 -15.01 -12.67 -29.86
CA LEU A 134 -15.03 -12.15 -31.23
C LEU A 134 -16.36 -11.46 -31.55
N ALA A 135 -17.49 -12.01 -31.10
CA ALA A 135 -18.79 -11.39 -31.26
C ALA A 135 -18.87 -10.02 -30.54
N GLY A 136 -18.33 -9.94 -29.32
CA GLY A 136 -18.24 -8.70 -28.54
C GLY A 136 -17.38 -7.63 -29.23
N GLU A 137 -16.20 -7.98 -29.73
CA GLU A 137 -15.31 -7.07 -30.46
C GLU A 137 -15.93 -6.56 -31.77
N VAL A 138 -16.63 -7.42 -32.50
CA VAL A 138 -17.36 -7.03 -33.72
C VAL A 138 -18.50 -6.08 -33.37
N ALA A 139 -19.26 -6.37 -32.31
CA ALA A 139 -20.33 -5.49 -31.84
C ALA A 139 -19.76 -4.12 -31.39
N ALA A 140 -18.65 -4.10 -30.66
CA ALA A 140 -17.99 -2.87 -30.20
C ALA A 140 -17.53 -1.99 -31.37
N LYS A 141 -16.92 -2.58 -32.41
CA LYS A 141 -16.51 -1.83 -33.62
C LYS A 141 -17.67 -1.34 -34.47
N GLN A 142 -18.85 -1.96 -34.34
CA GLN A 142 -20.07 -1.57 -35.05
C GLN A 142 -20.95 -0.60 -34.26
N SER A 143 -20.65 -0.37 -32.99
CA SER A 143 -21.47 0.44 -32.09
C SER A 143 -20.79 1.78 -31.77
N ALA A 144 -21.29 2.88 -32.36
CA ALA A 144 -20.99 4.25 -31.93
C ALA A 144 -22.03 4.78 -30.90
N THR A 145 -22.83 3.89 -30.33
CA THR A 145 -23.93 4.23 -29.41
C THR A 145 -23.71 3.49 -28.10
N PRO A 146 -23.77 4.16 -26.94
CA PRO A 146 -23.62 3.49 -25.65
C PRO A 146 -24.67 2.39 -25.49
N PRO A 147 -24.34 1.29 -24.77
CA PRO A 147 -25.31 0.23 -24.54
C PRO A 147 -26.49 0.81 -23.75
N ARG A 148 -27.68 0.65 -24.32
CA ARG A 148 -28.93 0.97 -23.63
C ARG A 148 -29.04 0.04 -22.43
N ALA A 149 -29.41 0.59 -21.27
CA ALA A 149 -29.61 -0.13 -20.02
C ALA A 149 -30.26 -1.49 -20.30
N ALA A 150 -29.62 -2.56 -19.82
CA ALA A 150 -30.16 -3.90 -19.92
C ALA A 150 -31.56 -3.92 -19.30
N PRO A 151 -32.52 -4.70 -19.85
CA PRO A 151 -33.84 -4.82 -19.25
C PRO A 151 -33.70 -5.21 -17.78
N ALA A 152 -34.48 -4.54 -16.92
CA ALA A 152 -34.47 -4.76 -15.47
C ALA A 152 -34.52 -6.26 -15.16
N ARG A 153 -33.48 -6.76 -14.48
CA ARG A 153 -33.48 -8.13 -13.96
C ARG A 153 -34.63 -8.26 -12.95
N PRO A 154 -35.24 -9.44 -12.80
CA PRO A 154 -36.28 -9.63 -11.80
C PRO A 154 -35.75 -9.24 -10.40
N PRO A 155 -36.61 -8.73 -9.50
CA PRO A 155 -36.23 -8.39 -8.14
C PRO A 155 -35.53 -9.56 -7.45
N ILE A 156 -34.35 -9.30 -6.88
CA ILE A 156 -33.58 -10.32 -6.16
C ILE A 156 -34.16 -10.56 -4.75
N ASP A 157 -34.13 -11.81 -4.29
CA ASP A 157 -34.42 -12.13 -2.88
C ASP A 157 -33.24 -11.66 -2.01
N VAL A 158 -33.50 -10.68 -1.13
CA VAL A 158 -32.51 -10.14 -0.18
C VAL A 158 -32.35 -11.01 1.07
N GLY A 159 -33.22 -11.98 1.31
CA GLY A 159 -33.17 -12.84 2.51
C GLY A 159 -31.85 -13.59 2.73
N PRO A 160 -31.19 -14.15 1.69
CA PRO A 160 -29.87 -14.76 1.82
C PRO A 160 -28.79 -13.79 2.31
N ILE A 161 -28.74 -12.56 1.77
CA ILE A 161 -27.71 -11.58 2.14
C ILE A 161 -27.94 -11.07 3.56
N GLN A 162 -29.19 -10.84 3.96
CA GLN A 162 -29.55 -10.47 5.33
C GLN A 162 -29.11 -11.53 6.33
N ARG A 163 -29.35 -12.82 6.04
CA ARG A 163 -28.90 -13.93 6.88
C ARG A 163 -27.37 -13.99 6.98
N GLN A 164 -26.67 -13.76 5.87
CA GLN A 164 -25.21 -13.77 5.84
C GLN A 164 -24.62 -12.64 6.70
N VAL A 165 -25.10 -11.40 6.52
CA VAL A 165 -24.69 -10.25 7.33
C VAL A 165 -24.96 -10.49 8.81
N ARG A 166 -26.16 -10.96 9.15
CA ARG A 166 -26.53 -11.26 10.54
C ARG A 166 -25.65 -12.34 11.16
N THR A 167 -25.26 -13.36 10.39
CA THR A 167 -24.32 -14.39 10.86
C THR A 167 -22.93 -13.83 11.08
N LEU A 168 -22.43 -12.98 10.17
CA LEU A 168 -21.12 -12.31 10.33
C LEU A 168 -21.10 -11.44 11.58
N LEU A 169 -22.11 -10.58 11.77
CA LEU A 169 -22.22 -9.73 12.95
C LEU A 169 -22.32 -10.56 14.25
N ARG A 170 -23.03 -11.70 14.23
CA ARG A 170 -23.17 -12.59 15.40
C ARG A 170 -21.93 -13.42 15.73
N ALA A 171 -21.08 -13.74 14.74
CA ALA A 171 -19.89 -14.55 14.96
C ALA A 171 -18.87 -13.86 15.89
N SER A 172 -18.86 -12.53 15.88
CA SER A 172 -18.00 -11.66 16.71
C SER A 172 -18.16 -11.86 18.22
N TYR A 173 -19.37 -12.19 18.70
CA TYR A 173 -19.70 -12.25 20.13
C TYR A 173 -19.01 -13.36 20.92
N ARG A 174 -18.42 -14.36 20.25
CA ARG A 174 -17.99 -15.59 20.91
C ARG A 174 -16.51 -15.64 21.29
N ASP A 175 -15.70 -14.67 20.87
CA ASP A 175 -14.23 -14.78 20.94
C ASP A 175 -13.54 -13.60 21.66
N TYR A 176 -14.24 -12.99 22.62
CA TYR A 176 -13.73 -11.86 23.42
C TYR A 176 -12.80 -12.29 24.59
N ASN A 177 -12.01 -13.35 24.41
CA ASN A 177 -11.18 -13.91 25.51
C ASN A 177 -9.71 -14.19 25.16
N ASP A 178 -9.19 -13.80 23.99
CA ASP A 178 -7.76 -13.97 23.68
C ASP A 178 -7.06 -12.63 23.40
N TYR A 179 -6.16 -12.25 24.30
CA TYR A 179 -5.56 -10.90 24.40
C TYR A 179 -4.36 -10.70 23.45
N TYR A 180 -4.20 -11.54 22.42
CA TYR A 180 -2.98 -11.57 21.59
C TYR A 180 -3.18 -11.94 20.11
N ASP A 181 -4.39 -11.93 19.58
CA ASP A 181 -4.65 -12.12 18.15
C ASP A 181 -5.29 -10.85 17.57
N ASP A 182 -5.09 -10.56 16.28
CA ASP A 182 -5.75 -9.48 15.50
C ASP A 182 -7.25 -9.82 15.31
N GLY A 183 -7.90 -10.16 16.41
CA GLY A 183 -9.15 -10.88 16.53
C GLY A 183 -10.39 -10.04 16.24
N PRO A 184 -11.53 -10.73 16.06
CA PRO A 184 -12.83 -10.38 15.43
C PRO A 184 -12.97 -9.29 14.35
N SER A 185 -12.28 -8.16 14.46
CA SER A 185 -12.43 -6.96 13.60
C SER A 185 -12.05 -7.22 12.14
N SER A 186 -10.97 -7.98 11.89
CA SER A 186 -10.54 -8.34 10.52
C SER A 186 -11.57 -9.22 9.80
N MET A 187 -12.22 -10.15 10.50
CA MET A 187 -13.17 -11.09 9.88
C MET A 187 -14.47 -10.41 9.43
N ILE A 188 -14.94 -9.42 10.20
CA ILE A 188 -16.14 -8.65 9.85
C ILE A 188 -15.83 -7.73 8.66
N THR A 189 -14.73 -7.00 8.71
CA THR A 189 -14.32 -6.08 7.65
C THR A 189 -14.06 -6.81 6.34
N GLU A 190 -13.34 -7.95 6.37
CA GLU A 190 -13.13 -8.81 5.20
C GLU A 190 -14.45 -9.41 4.68
N GLY A 191 -15.23 -10.04 5.56
CA GLY A 191 -16.48 -10.71 5.18
C GLY A 191 -17.52 -9.74 4.62
N MET A 192 -17.60 -8.53 5.18
CA MET A 192 -18.45 -7.47 4.66
C MET A 192 -17.90 -6.91 3.34
N GLY A 193 -16.58 -6.74 3.23
CA GLY A 193 -15.93 -6.34 1.98
C GLY A 193 -16.28 -7.26 0.81
N ASP A 194 -16.29 -8.57 1.02
CA ASP A 194 -16.70 -9.55 0.01
C ASP A 194 -18.17 -9.38 -0.42
N ILE A 195 -19.07 -9.11 0.52
CA ILE A 195 -20.49 -8.88 0.25
C ILE A 195 -20.68 -7.59 -0.56
N LEU A 196 -20.04 -6.50 -0.13
CA LEU A 196 -20.13 -5.21 -0.83
C LEU A 196 -19.52 -5.28 -2.24
N ASN A 197 -18.45 -6.05 -2.43
CA ASN A 197 -17.87 -6.30 -3.75
C ASN A 197 -18.83 -7.05 -4.69
N GLN A 198 -19.63 -8.00 -4.17
CA GLN A 198 -20.67 -8.65 -4.97
C GLN A 198 -21.75 -7.66 -5.42
N ILE A 199 -22.18 -6.75 -4.54
CA ILE A 199 -23.17 -5.72 -4.85
C ILE A 199 -22.63 -4.72 -5.85
N ARG A 200 -21.35 -4.35 -5.76
CA ARG A 200 -20.68 -3.47 -6.72
C ARG A 200 -20.82 -4.00 -8.15
N GLY A 201 -20.77 -5.32 -8.35
CA GLY A 201 -21.04 -5.94 -9.66
C GLY A 201 -22.45 -5.67 -10.23
N PHE A 202 -23.47 -5.45 -9.39
CA PHE A 202 -24.79 -5.02 -9.84
C PHE A 202 -24.81 -3.55 -10.24
N VAL A 203 -24.16 -2.66 -9.47
CA VAL A 203 -24.01 -1.24 -9.80
C VAL A 203 -23.29 -1.06 -11.13
N GLU A 204 -22.16 -1.74 -11.31
CA GLU A 204 -21.36 -1.70 -12.54
C GLU A 204 -22.05 -2.38 -13.73
N GLY A 205 -22.86 -3.40 -13.46
CA GLY A 205 -23.71 -4.06 -14.45
C GLY A 205 -24.94 -3.26 -14.89
N GLY A 206 -25.18 -2.08 -14.31
CA GLY A 206 -26.33 -1.23 -14.61
C GLY A 206 -27.65 -1.68 -13.97
N ASP A 207 -27.60 -2.57 -12.99
CA ASP A 207 -28.76 -3.06 -12.24
C ASP A 207 -28.90 -2.33 -10.89
N SER A 208 -29.03 -1.01 -10.97
CA SER A 208 -29.07 -0.16 -9.78
C SER A 208 -30.27 -0.45 -8.87
N ALA A 209 -31.40 -0.90 -9.41
CA ALA A 209 -32.59 -1.22 -8.61
C ALA A 209 -32.33 -2.36 -7.62
N ASN A 210 -31.74 -3.47 -8.10
CA ASN A 210 -31.35 -4.58 -7.23
C ASN A 210 -30.21 -4.18 -6.30
N ALA A 211 -29.25 -3.38 -6.76
CA ALA A 211 -28.18 -2.87 -5.90
C ALA A 211 -28.73 -2.05 -4.71
N LEU A 212 -29.63 -1.09 -4.95
CA LEU A 212 -30.25 -0.27 -3.90
C LEU A 212 -31.05 -1.14 -2.91
N SER A 213 -31.78 -2.14 -3.40
CA SER A 213 -32.52 -3.08 -2.54
C SER A 213 -31.60 -3.92 -1.64
N LEU A 214 -30.47 -4.41 -2.19
CA LEU A 214 -29.48 -5.15 -1.42
C LEU A 214 -28.77 -4.24 -0.40
N LEU A 215 -28.41 -3.02 -0.80
CA LEU A 215 -27.78 -2.04 0.07
C LEU A 215 -28.69 -1.64 1.23
N GLN A 216 -29.98 -1.40 0.98
CA GLN A 216 -30.97 -1.16 2.03
C GLN A 216 -31.02 -2.33 3.02
N ALA A 217 -31.13 -3.55 2.52
CA ALA A 217 -31.20 -4.74 3.35
C ALA A 217 -29.96 -4.91 4.24
N ILE A 218 -28.76 -4.54 3.75
CA ILE A 218 -27.53 -4.56 4.53
C ILE A 218 -27.52 -3.43 5.57
N THR A 219 -27.84 -2.19 5.17
CA THR A 219 -27.87 -1.04 6.09
C THR A 219 -28.81 -1.32 7.27
N GLU A 220 -29.99 -1.88 7.00
CA GLU A 220 -30.96 -2.24 8.05
C GLU A 220 -30.42 -3.30 9.01
N GLU A 221 -29.73 -4.33 8.53
CA GLU A 221 -29.13 -5.36 9.39
C GLU A 221 -27.95 -4.82 10.21
N CYS A 222 -27.09 -3.99 9.62
CA CYS A 222 -25.99 -3.33 10.33
C CYS A 222 -26.51 -2.40 11.42
N ARG A 223 -27.52 -1.58 11.10
CA ARG A 223 -28.18 -0.67 12.05
C ARG A 223 -28.88 -1.43 13.18
N ALA A 224 -29.58 -2.52 12.87
CA ALA A 224 -30.20 -3.34 13.91
C ALA A 224 -29.16 -4.07 14.79
N GLY A 225 -28.01 -4.42 14.22
CA GLY A 225 -26.91 -5.11 14.91
C GLY A 225 -26.04 -4.20 15.79
N GLN A 226 -26.01 -2.89 15.52
CA GLN A 226 -25.07 -1.96 16.18
C GLN A 226 -25.24 -1.92 17.70
N HIS A 227 -26.47 -1.94 18.22
CA HIS A 227 -26.72 -1.85 19.67
C HIS A 227 -26.32 -3.10 20.44
N ALA A 228 -26.20 -4.22 19.75
CA ALA A 228 -25.71 -5.42 20.37
C ALA A 228 -24.17 -5.37 20.46
N PHE A 229 -23.48 -4.58 19.63
CA PHE A 229 -22.03 -4.63 19.46
C PHE A 229 -21.39 -3.58 20.38
N ASP A 230 -20.38 -3.97 21.16
CA ASP A 230 -19.53 -3.01 21.86
C ASP A 230 -18.46 -2.53 20.87
N ASP A 231 -18.78 -1.48 20.12
CA ASP A 231 -17.90 -0.91 19.09
C ASP A 231 -16.85 0.05 19.65
N SER A 232 -16.40 -0.16 20.88
CA SER A 232 -15.37 0.67 21.55
C SER A 232 -14.00 0.68 20.83
N TYR A 233 -13.86 -0.02 19.70
CA TYR A 233 -12.66 -0.09 18.86
C TYR A 233 -12.93 0.32 17.40
N ASP A 234 -14.03 1.01 17.10
CA ASP A 234 -14.36 1.55 15.77
C ASP A 234 -14.31 0.47 14.65
N THR A 235 -14.75 -0.75 14.96
CA THR A 235 -14.71 -1.90 14.05
C THR A 235 -15.79 -1.83 12.97
N LEU A 236 -16.94 -1.22 13.25
CA LEU A 236 -17.99 -1.03 12.24
C LEU A 236 -17.78 0.22 11.39
N ASP A 237 -16.92 1.15 11.80
CA ASP A 237 -16.71 2.42 11.12
C ASP A 237 -16.20 2.21 9.66
N PRO A 238 -15.19 1.35 9.40
CA PRO A 238 -14.79 1.01 8.02
C PRO A 238 -15.89 0.32 7.20
N VAL A 239 -16.81 -0.39 7.86
CA VAL A 239 -17.94 -1.05 7.19
C VAL A 239 -18.96 -0.01 6.71
N PHE A 240 -19.35 0.93 7.58
CA PHE A 240 -20.28 2.00 7.23
C PHE A 240 -19.69 2.96 6.21
N ASP A 241 -18.39 3.26 6.28
CA ASP A 241 -17.71 4.08 5.28
C ASP A 241 -17.75 3.41 3.88
N ASN A 242 -17.41 2.12 3.80
CA ASN A 242 -17.47 1.37 2.53
C ASN A 242 -18.91 1.20 1.99
N LEU A 243 -19.88 0.99 2.88
CA LEU A 243 -21.30 0.90 2.55
C LEU A 243 -21.81 2.24 2.00
N GLY A 244 -21.44 3.34 2.65
CA GLY A 244 -21.76 4.71 2.23
C GLY A 244 -21.20 5.08 0.86
N GLU A 245 -19.95 4.70 0.58
CA GLU A 245 -19.36 4.91 -0.74
C GLU A 245 -20.09 4.14 -1.85
N LEU A 246 -20.51 2.90 -1.58
CA LEU A 246 -21.25 2.09 -2.55
C LEU A 246 -22.68 2.60 -2.75
N TRP A 247 -23.35 3.07 -1.70
CA TRP A 247 -24.62 3.79 -1.79
C TRP A 247 -24.51 5.04 -2.66
N ALA A 248 -23.53 5.91 -2.38
CA ALA A 248 -23.31 7.13 -3.15
C ALA A 248 -23.12 6.81 -4.65
N GLU A 249 -22.35 5.77 -4.95
CA GLU A 249 -22.13 5.33 -6.32
C GLU A 249 -23.40 4.77 -6.98
N ALA A 250 -24.16 3.92 -6.26
CA ALA A 250 -25.42 3.35 -6.75
C ALA A 250 -26.46 4.44 -7.05
N LEU A 251 -26.61 5.41 -6.16
CA LEU A 251 -27.54 6.55 -6.31
C LEU A 251 -27.15 7.45 -7.50
N LEU A 252 -25.86 7.69 -7.71
CA LEU A 252 -25.37 8.50 -8.83
C LEU A 252 -25.48 7.77 -10.19
N VAL A 253 -25.51 6.45 -10.20
CA VAL A 253 -25.65 5.65 -11.44
C VAL A 253 -27.12 5.34 -11.75
N ALA A 254 -27.98 5.28 -10.73
CA ALA A 254 -29.39 4.96 -10.89
C ALA A 254 -30.13 6.04 -11.71
N ASP A 255 -30.99 5.59 -12.63
CA ASP A 255 -31.90 6.46 -13.39
C ASP A 255 -33.13 6.80 -12.54
N LEU A 256 -32.90 7.53 -11.45
CA LEU A 256 -33.92 7.96 -10.48
C LEU A 256 -34.39 9.38 -10.76
N ARG A 257 -35.67 9.64 -10.49
CA ARG A 257 -36.23 10.99 -10.52
C ARG A 257 -35.77 11.77 -9.28
N LEU A 258 -35.85 13.10 -9.36
CA LEU A 258 -35.40 13.97 -8.26
C LEU A 258 -36.17 13.72 -6.96
N ASP A 259 -37.48 13.46 -7.05
CA ASP A 259 -38.31 13.11 -5.89
C ASP A 259 -37.89 11.77 -5.27
N GLU A 260 -37.51 10.78 -6.07
CA GLU A 260 -37.00 9.49 -5.58
C GLU A 260 -35.62 9.65 -4.91
N LEU A 261 -34.76 10.53 -5.43
CA LEU A 261 -33.47 10.85 -4.80
C LEU A 261 -33.66 11.59 -3.47
N GLU A 262 -34.63 12.50 -3.38
CA GLU A 262 -34.99 13.19 -2.13
C GLU A 262 -35.52 12.19 -1.09
N GLU A 263 -36.41 11.27 -1.48
CA GLU A 263 -36.89 10.19 -0.60
C GLU A 263 -35.75 9.31 -0.07
N TRP A 264 -34.80 8.92 -0.95
CA TRP A 264 -33.61 8.17 -0.52
C TRP A 264 -32.70 8.99 0.39
N ALA A 265 -32.54 10.29 0.13
CA ALA A 265 -31.74 11.15 0.98
C ALA A 265 -32.34 11.26 2.39
N GLU A 266 -33.66 11.41 2.51
CA GLU A 266 -34.37 11.44 3.79
C GLU A 266 -34.21 10.12 4.55
N GLN A 267 -34.40 8.98 3.88
CA GLN A 267 -34.26 7.66 4.50
C GLN A 267 -32.83 7.39 4.98
N ILE A 268 -31.82 7.77 4.19
CA ILE A 268 -30.41 7.61 4.56
C ILE A 268 -30.03 8.58 5.69
N ALA A 269 -30.61 9.78 5.73
CA ALA A 269 -30.42 10.73 6.83
C ALA A 269 -30.92 10.16 8.16
N GLU A 270 -32.10 9.54 8.16
CA GLU A 270 -32.64 8.84 9.33
C GLU A 270 -31.68 7.72 9.80
N TRP A 271 -31.17 6.90 8.87
CA TRP A 271 -30.19 5.87 9.21
C TRP A 271 -28.87 6.45 9.73
N ALA A 272 -28.41 7.57 9.19
CA ALA A 272 -27.21 8.26 9.65
C ALA A 272 -27.40 8.79 11.08
N ASP A 273 -28.53 9.42 11.37
CA ASP A 273 -28.82 9.94 12.71
C ASP A 273 -28.97 8.79 13.73
N ASP A 274 -29.58 7.66 13.34
CA ASP A 274 -29.67 6.44 14.15
C ASP A 274 -28.31 5.79 14.47
N THR A 275 -27.27 6.07 13.69
CA THR A 275 -25.92 5.50 13.84
C THR A 275 -24.89 6.49 14.39
N ALA A 276 -25.27 7.76 14.53
CA ALA A 276 -24.39 8.85 14.95
C ALA A 276 -23.87 8.69 16.39
N ASP A 277 -24.67 8.09 17.28
CA ASP A 277 -24.27 7.84 18.68
C ASP A 277 -23.01 6.96 18.80
N TYR A 278 -22.66 6.23 17.74
CA TYR A 278 -21.48 5.36 17.66
C TYR A 278 -20.45 5.84 16.63
N GLY A 279 -20.57 7.07 16.11
CA GLY A 279 -19.63 7.63 15.12
C GLY A 279 -19.72 7.02 13.71
N ASN A 280 -20.64 6.08 13.49
CA ASN A 280 -20.78 5.28 12.27
C ASN A 280 -21.58 5.98 11.15
N ASP A 281 -21.89 7.28 11.29
CA ASP A 281 -22.78 8.04 10.41
C ASP A 281 -22.06 8.62 9.18
N HIS A 282 -20.73 8.74 9.21
CA HIS A 282 -19.96 9.47 8.20
C HIS A 282 -20.18 8.94 6.77
N GLY A 283 -20.11 7.62 6.57
CA GLY A 283 -20.38 6.98 5.28
C GLY A 283 -21.81 7.20 4.78
N LEU A 284 -22.82 7.11 5.66
CA LEU A 284 -24.22 7.34 5.28
C LEU A 284 -24.47 8.82 4.95
N ARG A 285 -23.85 9.76 5.67
CA ARG A 285 -23.91 11.19 5.34
C ARG A 285 -23.28 11.49 3.97
N LEU A 286 -22.25 10.75 3.56
CA LEU A 286 -21.69 10.83 2.20
C LEU A 286 -22.72 10.41 1.15
N ALA A 287 -23.42 9.29 1.37
CA ALA A 287 -24.47 8.78 0.48
C ALA A 287 -25.68 9.72 0.37
N MET A 288 -26.17 10.22 1.50
CA MET A 288 -27.24 11.23 1.56
C MET A 288 -26.88 12.44 0.69
N LYS A 289 -25.64 12.94 0.84
CA LYS A 289 -25.17 14.08 0.05
C LYS A 289 -25.07 13.76 -1.45
N ALA A 290 -24.70 12.53 -1.82
CA ALA A 290 -24.69 12.09 -3.21
C ALA A 290 -26.09 12.15 -3.84
N ALA A 291 -27.12 11.72 -3.10
CA ALA A 291 -28.51 11.81 -3.54
C ALA A 291 -28.98 13.26 -3.71
N LEU A 292 -28.68 14.14 -2.74
CA LEU A 292 -29.09 15.55 -2.77
C LEU A 292 -28.40 16.34 -3.89
N GLU A 293 -27.09 16.15 -4.09
CA GLU A 293 -26.36 16.85 -5.15
C GLU A 293 -26.66 16.26 -6.55
N GLY A 294 -26.71 14.92 -6.64
CA GLY A 294 -26.83 14.21 -7.91
C GLY A 294 -25.80 14.66 -8.97
N TRP A 295 -26.18 14.54 -10.25
CA TRP A 295 -25.46 15.15 -11.39
C TRP A 295 -26.00 16.52 -11.78
N HIS A 296 -27.14 16.91 -11.21
CA HIS A 296 -27.87 18.14 -11.54
C HIS A 296 -27.41 19.35 -10.72
N ASP A 297 -26.65 19.13 -9.63
CA ASP A 297 -26.11 20.20 -8.81
C ASP A 297 -25.39 21.27 -9.68
N PRO A 298 -25.69 22.57 -9.51
CA PRO A 298 -25.12 23.62 -10.33
C PRO A 298 -23.59 23.69 -10.32
N LEU A 299 -22.93 23.32 -9.21
CA LEU A 299 -21.47 23.29 -9.14
C LEU A 299 -20.92 22.12 -9.95
N ILE A 300 -21.56 20.96 -9.89
CA ILE A 300 -21.19 19.79 -10.71
C ILE A 300 -21.38 20.09 -12.20
N VAL A 301 -22.53 20.67 -12.59
CA VAL A 301 -22.78 21.04 -13.99
C VAL A 301 -21.74 22.03 -14.52
N ARG A 302 -21.32 23.00 -13.70
CA ARG A 302 -20.24 23.95 -14.06
C ARG A 302 -18.89 23.25 -14.15
N ALA A 303 -18.58 22.39 -13.19
CA ALA A 303 -17.36 21.60 -13.20
C ALA A 303 -17.23 20.75 -14.47
N LEU A 304 -18.29 20.06 -14.88
CA LEU A 304 -18.31 19.24 -16.10
C LEU A 304 -18.08 20.06 -17.38
N ARG A 305 -18.47 21.34 -17.38
CA ARG A 305 -18.21 22.29 -18.48
C ARG A 305 -16.78 22.86 -18.48
N GLY A 306 -15.95 22.50 -17.50
CA GLY A 306 -14.59 23.03 -17.34
C GLY A 306 -14.55 24.43 -16.72
N GLU A 307 -15.64 24.88 -16.11
CA GLU A 307 -15.66 26.15 -15.38
C GLU A 307 -15.10 25.97 -13.96
N PRO A 308 -14.36 26.96 -13.42
CA PRO A 308 -13.85 26.88 -12.06
C PRO A 308 -15.00 26.87 -11.04
N VAL A 309 -14.95 25.93 -10.10
CA VAL A 309 -15.88 25.86 -8.96
C VAL A 309 -15.25 26.60 -7.79
N LEU A 310 -15.66 27.86 -7.58
CA LEU A 310 -15.34 28.57 -6.35
C LEU A 310 -16.22 28.01 -5.23
N THR A 311 -15.65 27.28 -4.28
CA THR A 311 -16.37 26.96 -3.04
C THR A 311 -16.59 28.26 -2.27
N PRO A 312 -17.84 28.64 -1.92
CA PRO A 312 -18.05 29.73 -0.99
C PRO A 312 -17.34 29.40 0.32
N ALA A 313 -16.58 30.35 0.88
CA ALA A 313 -16.07 30.22 2.23
C ALA A 313 -17.25 29.94 3.18
N PRO A 314 -17.08 29.08 4.21
CA PRO A 314 -18.15 28.82 5.16
C PRO A 314 -18.64 30.15 5.73
N ARG A 315 -19.94 30.42 5.61
CA ARG A 315 -20.56 31.57 6.28
C ARG A 315 -20.44 31.33 7.77
N VAL A 316 -19.65 32.16 8.45
CA VAL A 316 -19.73 32.30 9.90
C VAL A 316 -21.14 32.77 10.20
N VAL A 317 -21.98 31.88 10.75
CA VAL A 317 -23.25 32.27 11.34
C VAL A 317 -22.88 32.88 12.68
N GLU A 318 -22.91 34.21 12.78
CA GLU A 318 -22.89 34.89 14.07
C GLU A 318 -24.12 34.41 14.85
N VAL A 319 -23.90 33.60 15.88
CA VAL A 319 -24.94 33.22 16.83
C VAL A 319 -25.24 34.47 17.65
N GLY A 320 -26.33 35.13 17.29
CA GLY A 320 -26.88 36.25 18.05
C GLY A 320 -27.25 35.80 19.46
N GLU A 321 -26.76 36.57 20.43
CA GLU A 321 -27.10 36.50 21.85
C GLU A 321 -28.62 36.31 22.02
N ARG A 322 -29.01 35.21 22.68
CA ARG A 322 -30.37 35.07 23.22
C ARG A 322 -30.31 35.15 24.73
N GLU A 323 -31.13 36.08 25.20
CA GLU A 323 -31.32 36.57 26.55
C GLU A 323 -31.73 35.46 27.53
N ALA A 324 -31.28 35.63 28.77
CA ALA A 324 -31.67 34.85 29.92
C ALA A 324 -33.17 35.04 30.24
N SER A 325 -33.84 33.95 30.60
CA SER A 325 -35.04 34.02 31.44
C SER A 325 -35.13 32.81 32.38
N GLU A 326 -35.29 33.14 33.65
CA GLU A 326 -35.50 32.31 34.83
C GLU A 326 -36.72 31.37 34.72
N ALA A 327 -36.63 30.17 35.30
CA ALA A 327 -37.42 29.76 36.47
C ALA A 327 -37.51 28.22 36.66
N ASP A 328 -37.41 27.85 37.94
CA ASP A 328 -38.21 26.84 38.66
C ASP A 328 -37.79 25.36 38.78
N GLU A 329 -37.25 25.08 39.99
CA GLU A 329 -37.67 24.08 40.99
C GLU A 329 -37.77 22.58 40.64
N GLY A 330 -37.00 21.78 41.41
CA GLY A 330 -37.60 20.66 42.13
C GLY A 330 -36.80 19.35 42.27
N SER A 331 -36.34 19.09 43.50
CA SER A 331 -36.42 17.82 44.25
C SER A 331 -35.31 16.74 44.09
N ASP A 332 -34.47 16.72 45.15
CA ASP A 332 -34.13 15.61 46.07
C ASP A 332 -33.50 14.28 45.57
N GLY A 333 -32.40 13.91 46.24
CA GLY A 333 -32.09 12.51 46.56
C GLY A 333 -30.61 12.11 46.56
N ASP A 334 -29.89 12.48 47.62
CA ASP A 334 -29.06 11.61 48.48
C ASP A 334 -28.11 10.54 47.87
N ASP A 335 -26.81 10.75 48.08
CA ASP A 335 -25.90 9.96 48.95
C ASP A 335 -24.49 9.72 48.36
N ASP A 336 -23.52 10.31 49.07
CA ASP A 336 -22.22 9.78 49.51
C ASP A 336 -21.31 9.01 48.52
N ASP A 337 -20.15 9.58 48.19
CA ASP A 337 -18.89 9.16 48.82
C ASP A 337 -17.65 9.95 48.34
N GLU A 338 -17.03 10.59 49.32
CA GLU A 338 -15.61 10.90 49.55
C GLU A 338 -14.65 11.26 48.39
N ASN A 339 -14.28 12.54 48.42
CA ASN A 339 -13.16 13.22 47.80
C ASN A 339 -11.81 12.86 48.47
N GLU A 340 -10.81 12.43 47.69
CA GLU A 340 -9.40 12.73 47.97
C GLU A 340 -8.61 13.08 46.68
N SER A 341 -8.55 14.39 46.42
CA SER A 341 -7.40 15.20 45.98
C SER A 341 -6.50 14.70 44.84
N LEU A 342 -6.53 15.38 43.70
CA LEU A 342 -5.31 15.70 42.93
C LEU A 342 -5.41 17.10 42.31
N ASP A 343 -4.35 17.87 42.57
CA ASP A 343 -4.15 19.30 42.35
C ASP A 343 -4.46 19.80 40.93
N ASP A 344 -5.25 20.88 40.89
CA ASP A 344 -5.37 21.81 39.77
C ASP A 344 -4.02 22.44 39.44
N LYS A 345 -3.58 22.27 38.19
CA LYS A 345 -2.67 23.21 37.54
C LYS A 345 -3.34 23.71 36.27
N ASP A 346 -3.73 24.96 36.35
CA ASP A 346 -4.12 25.81 35.23
C ASP A 346 -3.01 25.78 34.14
N GLU A 347 -3.26 25.06 33.06
CA GLU A 347 -2.55 25.27 31.79
C GLU A 347 -3.43 26.20 30.94
N GLU A 348 -3.03 27.46 30.92
CA GLU A 348 -3.51 28.54 30.06
C GLU A 348 -3.07 28.23 28.62
N TRP A 349 -4.02 27.83 27.75
CA TRP A 349 -3.76 27.62 26.33
C TRP A 349 -3.81 28.97 25.60
N ASP A 350 -2.64 29.54 25.32
CA ASP A 350 -2.50 30.71 24.45
C ASP A 350 -3.12 30.44 23.06
N GLU A 351 -4.15 31.22 22.70
CA GLU A 351 -4.75 31.22 21.36
C GLU A 351 -3.70 31.63 20.31
N ALA A 352 -3.21 30.64 19.54
CA ALA A 352 -2.45 30.90 18.33
C ALA A 352 -3.39 31.43 17.21
N PRO A 353 -2.95 32.38 16.36
CA PRO A 353 -3.81 32.99 15.36
C PRO A 353 -4.29 31.97 14.33
N LEU A 354 -5.58 32.01 14.03
CA LEU A 354 -6.26 31.27 12.96
C LEU A 354 -5.44 31.29 11.67
N THR A 355 -4.80 30.17 11.36
CA THR A 355 -4.23 29.90 10.04
C THR A 355 -5.35 29.41 9.13
N THR A 356 -5.32 29.84 7.87
CA THR A 356 -6.23 29.35 6.82
C THR A 356 -6.13 27.85 6.71
N VAL A 357 -7.09 27.14 7.32
CA VAL A 357 -7.24 25.68 7.20
C VAL A 357 -7.59 25.39 5.75
N ARG A 358 -6.60 24.91 5.00
CA ARG A 358 -6.80 24.27 3.70
C ARG A 358 -7.77 23.12 3.92
N ALA A 359 -8.87 23.07 3.16
CA ALA A 359 -9.90 22.05 3.34
C ALA A 359 -9.23 20.66 3.38
N SER A 360 -9.42 19.94 4.49
CA SER A 360 -8.89 18.60 4.65
C SER A 360 -9.36 17.72 3.49
N ALA A 361 -8.48 16.87 2.97
CA ALA A 361 -8.82 15.86 1.95
C ALA A 361 -9.94 14.90 2.42
N THR A 362 -10.26 14.90 3.72
CA THR A 362 -11.37 14.16 4.34
C THR A 362 -12.72 14.90 4.29
N ALA A 363 -12.79 16.10 3.71
CA ALA A 363 -14.09 16.75 3.54
C ALA A 363 -15.00 15.89 2.61
N PRO A 364 -16.32 15.84 2.84
CA PRO A 364 -17.23 14.99 2.06
C PRO A 364 -17.37 15.38 0.58
N ARG A 365 -16.80 16.51 0.14
CA ARG A 365 -16.78 16.91 -1.29
C ARG A 365 -15.70 16.16 -2.10
N PRO A 366 -14.43 16.09 -1.65
CA PRO A 366 -13.40 15.25 -2.27
C PRO A 366 -13.80 13.80 -2.53
N LYS A 367 -14.33 13.07 -1.52
CA LYS A 367 -14.74 11.66 -1.68
C LYS A 367 -15.81 11.48 -2.78
N LEU A 368 -16.84 12.33 -2.80
CA LEU A 368 -17.88 12.29 -3.85
C LEU A 368 -17.34 12.64 -5.24
N ALA A 369 -16.40 13.58 -5.34
CA ALA A 369 -15.75 13.90 -6.61
C ALA A 369 -15.00 12.67 -7.14
N LEU A 370 -14.26 11.93 -6.31
CA LEU A 370 -13.60 10.68 -6.69
C LEU A 370 -14.59 9.60 -7.16
N ILE A 371 -15.74 9.44 -6.49
CA ILE A 371 -16.80 8.52 -6.93
C ILE A 371 -17.32 8.92 -8.31
N ARG A 372 -17.61 10.20 -8.53
CA ARG A 372 -18.05 10.73 -9.83
C ARG A 372 -17.00 10.50 -10.92
N LEU A 373 -15.71 10.68 -10.62
CA LEU A 373 -14.62 10.37 -11.54
C LEU A 373 -14.64 8.89 -11.98
N ARG A 374 -14.78 7.93 -11.05
CA ARG A 374 -14.92 6.50 -11.39
C ARG A 374 -16.11 6.23 -12.31
N ILE A 375 -17.25 6.88 -12.06
CA ILE A 375 -18.45 6.74 -12.90
C ILE A 375 -18.19 7.28 -14.31
N LEU A 376 -17.61 8.48 -14.43
CA LEU A 376 -17.30 9.10 -15.73
C LEU A 376 -16.31 8.27 -16.55
N GLU A 377 -15.29 7.70 -15.89
CA GLU A 377 -14.32 6.80 -16.52
C GLU A 377 -15.00 5.57 -17.12
N ARG A 378 -15.84 4.86 -16.34
CA ARG A 378 -16.60 3.70 -16.84
C ARG A 378 -17.56 4.03 -17.98
N GLN A 379 -18.11 5.25 -17.98
CA GLN A 379 -18.99 5.73 -19.06
C GLN A 379 -18.22 6.23 -20.30
N GLY A 380 -16.89 6.25 -20.27
CA GLY A 380 -16.06 6.79 -21.35
C GLY A 380 -16.14 8.32 -21.50
N ARG A 381 -16.66 9.03 -20.49
CA ARG A 381 -16.80 10.50 -20.47
C ARG A 381 -15.52 11.16 -19.95
N LEU A 382 -14.42 10.96 -20.68
CA LEU A 382 -13.07 11.25 -20.19
C LEU A 382 -12.73 12.76 -20.17
N GLU A 383 -13.31 13.58 -21.04
CA GLU A 383 -13.16 15.05 -20.94
C GLU A 383 -13.92 15.62 -19.74
N ASP A 384 -15.11 15.11 -19.45
CA ASP A 384 -15.88 15.48 -18.27
C ASP A 384 -15.15 15.09 -16.98
N TYR A 385 -14.47 13.95 -16.98
CA TYR A 385 -13.56 13.54 -15.90
C TYR A 385 -12.47 14.60 -15.69
N LEU A 386 -11.77 15.00 -16.75
CA LEU A 386 -10.67 15.96 -16.65
C LEU A 386 -11.15 17.33 -16.15
N ASN A 387 -12.32 17.77 -16.60
CA ASN A 387 -12.95 19.01 -16.19
C ASN A 387 -13.35 18.97 -14.71
N LEU A 388 -14.01 17.90 -14.28
CA LEU A 388 -14.39 17.70 -12.88
C LEU A 388 -13.16 17.64 -11.97
N ALA A 389 -12.14 16.87 -12.36
CA ALA A 389 -10.91 16.75 -11.60
C ALA A 389 -10.16 18.09 -11.50
N ALA A 390 -10.16 18.89 -12.56
CA ALA A 390 -9.58 20.24 -12.53
C ALA A 390 -10.34 21.17 -11.58
N ALA A 391 -11.68 21.17 -11.64
CA ALA A 391 -12.52 22.03 -10.82
C ALA A 391 -12.44 21.73 -9.32
N TYR A 392 -12.19 20.47 -8.95
CA TYR A 392 -12.06 20.02 -7.57
C TYR A 392 -10.61 19.90 -7.10
N GLU A 393 -9.64 20.40 -7.87
CA GLU A 393 -8.20 20.34 -7.55
C GLU A 393 -7.69 18.90 -7.31
N LEU A 394 -8.30 17.91 -7.95
CA LEU A 394 -7.89 16.50 -7.93
C LEU A 394 -6.70 16.29 -8.88
N HIS A 395 -5.57 16.85 -8.48
CA HIS A 395 -4.38 17.00 -9.29
C HIS A 395 -3.78 15.67 -9.74
N ARG A 396 -3.74 14.68 -8.84
CA ARG A 396 -3.20 13.34 -9.11
C ARG A 396 -4.07 12.62 -10.15
N GLU A 397 -5.37 12.57 -9.91
CA GLU A 397 -6.36 11.90 -10.75
C GLU A 397 -6.37 12.51 -12.15
N ARG A 398 -6.37 13.84 -12.25
CA ARG A 398 -6.29 14.55 -13.53
C ARG A 398 -5.02 14.21 -14.30
N ALA A 399 -3.86 14.22 -13.64
CA ALA A 399 -2.60 13.95 -14.32
C ALA A 399 -2.50 12.49 -14.78
N LEU A 400 -2.96 11.53 -13.98
CA LEU A 400 -3.02 10.11 -14.34
C LEU A 400 -3.96 9.87 -15.52
N MET A 401 -5.14 10.50 -15.53
CA MET A 401 -6.07 10.38 -16.65
C MET A 401 -5.48 10.97 -17.95
N LEU A 402 -4.80 12.12 -17.87
CA LEU A 402 -4.10 12.67 -19.04
C LEU A 402 -3.03 11.70 -19.58
N ALA A 403 -2.29 11.02 -18.70
CA ALA A 403 -1.32 10.01 -19.10
C ALA A 403 -2.00 8.80 -19.76
N HIS A 404 -3.10 8.30 -19.19
CA HIS A 404 -3.89 7.19 -19.74
C HIS A 404 -4.43 7.49 -21.14
N LEU A 405 -4.85 8.73 -21.39
CA LEU A 405 -5.30 9.22 -22.70
C LEU A 405 -4.17 9.43 -23.73
N GLY A 406 -2.90 9.20 -23.36
CA GLY A 406 -1.74 9.48 -24.20
C GLY A 406 -1.41 10.98 -24.34
N ARG A 407 -2.04 11.86 -23.54
CA ARG A 407 -1.80 13.31 -23.53
C ARG A 407 -0.57 13.65 -22.65
N ALA A 408 0.57 13.08 -23.01
CA ALA A 408 1.77 13.04 -22.17
C ALA A 408 2.29 14.42 -21.73
N GLU A 409 2.41 15.41 -22.64
CA GLU A 409 2.92 16.73 -22.28
C GLU A 409 1.99 17.51 -21.35
N GLU A 410 0.66 17.33 -21.50
CA GLU A 410 -0.31 17.93 -20.59
C GLU A 410 -0.24 17.28 -19.21
N ALA A 411 -0.09 15.97 -19.16
CA ALA A 411 0.10 15.22 -17.92
C ALA A 411 1.38 15.67 -17.19
N VAL A 412 2.48 15.86 -17.91
CA VAL A 412 3.75 16.39 -17.33
C VAL A 412 3.56 17.80 -16.81
N THR A 413 2.92 18.68 -17.59
CA THR A 413 2.70 20.08 -17.21
C THR A 413 1.83 20.18 -15.96
N ALA A 414 0.73 19.43 -15.92
CA ALA A 414 -0.13 19.34 -14.75
C ALA A 414 0.64 18.77 -13.55
N GLY A 415 1.33 17.64 -13.76
CA GLY A 415 2.08 16.94 -12.72
C GLY A 415 3.13 17.82 -12.03
N ILE A 416 3.99 18.47 -12.82
CA ILE A 416 5.06 19.35 -12.31
C ILE A 416 4.50 20.59 -11.60
N ALA A 417 3.35 21.11 -12.05
CA ALA A 417 2.77 22.31 -11.48
C ALA A 417 2.06 22.07 -10.14
N THR A 418 1.47 20.88 -9.94
CA THR A 418 0.49 20.69 -8.86
C THR A 418 0.73 19.49 -7.95
N LEU A 419 1.56 18.51 -8.31
CA LEU A 419 1.83 17.37 -7.42
C LEU A 419 2.71 17.80 -6.25
N ALA A 420 2.31 17.38 -5.04
CA ALA A 420 3.00 17.73 -3.80
C ALA A 420 3.87 16.59 -3.23
N SER A 421 3.64 15.35 -3.65
CA SER A 421 4.32 14.18 -3.07
C SER A 421 5.12 13.38 -4.10
N ALA A 422 6.22 12.80 -3.64
CA ALA A 422 7.03 11.89 -4.46
C ALA A 422 6.27 10.61 -4.86
N ALA A 423 5.29 10.18 -4.06
CA ALA A 423 4.45 9.02 -4.37
C ALA A 423 3.52 9.30 -5.57
N ASP A 424 2.91 10.49 -5.63
CA ASP A 424 2.07 10.87 -6.77
C ASP A 424 2.89 11.04 -8.04
N ALA A 425 4.09 11.63 -7.92
CA ALA A 425 5.02 11.74 -9.05
C ALA A 425 5.47 10.37 -9.57
N LEU A 426 5.69 9.39 -8.67
CA LEU A 426 5.98 8.00 -9.07
C LEU A 426 4.80 7.40 -9.83
N ALA A 427 3.58 7.52 -9.30
CA ALA A 427 2.38 6.99 -9.97
C ALA A 427 2.22 7.56 -11.38
N LEU A 428 2.40 8.89 -11.53
CA LEU A 428 2.33 9.54 -12.83
C LEU A 428 3.46 9.11 -13.78
N ALA A 429 4.69 9.02 -13.29
CA ALA A 429 5.82 8.56 -14.09
C ALA A 429 5.63 7.11 -14.57
N MET A 430 5.09 6.24 -13.73
CA MET A 430 4.74 4.86 -14.11
C MET A 430 3.67 4.83 -15.19
N ALA A 431 2.57 5.57 -15.03
CA ALA A 431 1.51 5.67 -16.04
C ALA A 431 2.03 6.19 -17.39
N LEU A 432 2.92 7.19 -17.37
CA LEU A 432 3.55 7.71 -18.58
C LEU A 432 4.47 6.68 -19.25
N ARG A 433 5.22 5.89 -18.47
CA ARG A 433 6.06 4.80 -18.99
C ARG A 433 5.22 3.69 -19.62
N GLU A 434 4.13 3.29 -18.97
CA GLU A 434 3.18 2.30 -19.50
C GLU A 434 2.55 2.77 -20.81
N GLY A 435 2.25 4.07 -20.95
CA GLY A 435 1.81 4.69 -22.20
C GLY A 435 2.92 4.88 -23.25
N GLY A 436 4.16 4.45 -22.98
CA GLY A 436 5.31 4.57 -23.89
C GLY A 436 5.98 5.95 -23.94
N ALA A 437 5.53 6.92 -23.12
CA ALA A 437 6.06 8.27 -23.06
C ALA A 437 7.28 8.36 -22.13
N LEU A 438 8.38 7.71 -22.50
CA LEU A 438 9.56 7.50 -21.64
C LEU A 438 10.24 8.81 -21.18
N ASP A 439 10.39 9.78 -22.08
CA ASP A 439 10.98 11.09 -21.74
C ASP A 439 10.10 11.89 -20.78
N ALA A 440 8.77 11.82 -20.97
CA ALA A 440 7.79 12.43 -20.08
C ALA A 440 7.84 11.81 -18.68
N ALA A 441 7.90 10.47 -18.61
CA ALA A 441 8.05 9.73 -17.37
C ALA A 441 9.33 10.14 -16.61
N LEU A 442 10.46 10.27 -17.33
CA LEU A 442 11.73 10.69 -16.75
C LEU A 442 11.66 12.12 -16.17
N ARG A 443 11.03 13.06 -16.88
CA ARG A 443 10.86 14.45 -16.42
C ARG A 443 10.05 14.54 -15.13
N VAL A 444 8.92 13.83 -15.06
CA VAL A 444 8.07 13.79 -13.85
C VAL A 444 8.81 13.16 -12.69
N ALA A 445 9.48 12.03 -12.92
CA ALA A 445 10.23 11.34 -11.87
C ALA A 445 11.41 12.17 -11.35
N GLU A 446 12.15 12.86 -12.24
CA GLU A 446 13.24 13.76 -11.85
C GLU A 446 12.72 14.93 -10.99
N HIS A 447 11.58 15.52 -11.35
CA HIS A 447 10.92 16.54 -10.54
C HIS A 447 10.48 15.99 -9.17
N GLY A 448 9.91 14.79 -9.13
CA GLY A 448 9.43 14.13 -7.92
C GLY A 448 10.50 13.89 -6.85
N LEU A 449 11.79 13.78 -7.23
CA LEU A 449 12.89 13.66 -6.27
C LEU A 449 13.01 14.89 -5.33
N GLY A 450 12.50 16.04 -5.78
CA GLY A 450 12.47 17.30 -5.03
C GLY A 450 11.20 17.54 -4.22
N LEU A 451 10.18 16.68 -4.34
CA LEU A 451 8.91 16.81 -3.63
C LEU A 451 8.98 16.25 -2.21
N ASP A 452 7.96 16.58 -1.41
CA ASP A 452 7.83 16.09 -0.04
C ASP A 452 7.41 14.60 0.01
N GLY A 453 7.51 14.02 1.21
CA GLY A 453 7.15 12.63 1.48
C GLY A 453 8.29 11.63 1.29
N LEU A 454 7.92 10.35 1.26
CA LEU A 454 8.83 9.22 1.15
C LEU A 454 9.32 9.07 -0.29
N ARG A 455 10.62 9.31 -0.52
CA ARG A 455 11.25 9.32 -1.85
C ARG A 455 11.98 8.03 -2.20
N GLY A 456 12.00 7.03 -1.33
CA GLY A 456 12.70 5.77 -1.54
C GLY A 456 12.19 5.03 -2.77
N ALA A 457 10.88 4.78 -2.84
CA ALA A 457 10.28 4.06 -3.97
C ALA A 457 10.49 4.77 -5.31
N LEU A 458 10.29 6.10 -5.35
CA LEU A 458 10.52 6.91 -6.55
C LEU A 458 11.98 6.86 -6.98
N GLY A 459 12.92 7.02 -6.05
CA GLY A 459 14.34 7.01 -6.36
C GLY A 459 14.84 5.63 -6.78
N ASP A 460 14.32 4.53 -6.19
CA ASP A 460 14.63 3.16 -6.62
C ASP A 460 14.16 2.91 -8.05
N TRP A 461 12.91 3.30 -8.35
CA TRP A 461 12.33 3.19 -9.69
C TRP A 461 13.17 3.98 -10.70
N LEU A 462 13.45 5.26 -10.43
CA LEU A 462 14.21 6.12 -11.34
C LEU A 462 15.68 5.66 -11.49
N ALA A 463 16.31 5.13 -10.44
CA ALA A 463 17.66 4.58 -10.50
C ALA A 463 17.78 3.31 -11.36
N SER A 464 16.68 2.58 -11.55
CA SER A 464 16.60 1.45 -12.48
C SER A 464 16.25 1.86 -13.90
N PHE A 465 15.41 2.89 -14.07
CA PHE A 465 14.92 3.35 -15.36
C PHE A 465 15.88 4.28 -16.11
N ALA A 466 16.47 5.26 -15.42
CA ALA A 466 17.29 6.30 -16.05
C ALA A 466 18.54 5.79 -16.83
N PRO A 467 19.23 4.71 -16.42
CA PRO A 467 20.36 4.18 -17.19
C PRO A 467 19.95 3.69 -18.59
N GLY A 468 18.76 3.09 -18.74
CA GLY A 468 18.26 2.61 -20.03
C GLY A 468 18.07 3.74 -21.05
N LEU A 469 17.76 4.94 -20.56
CA LEU A 469 17.62 6.16 -21.36
C LEU A 469 18.92 6.98 -21.47
N GLY A 470 20.07 6.40 -21.13
CA GLY A 470 21.37 7.07 -21.23
C GLY A 470 21.59 8.19 -20.21
N ARG A 471 20.92 8.15 -19.04
CA ARG A 471 21.03 9.15 -17.96
C ARG A 471 21.62 8.55 -16.67
N PRO A 472 22.87 8.04 -16.68
CA PRO A 472 23.49 7.42 -15.49
C PRO A 472 23.68 8.39 -14.32
N ASP A 473 23.93 9.68 -14.59
CA ASP A 473 24.05 10.71 -13.53
C ASP A 473 22.73 10.92 -12.78
N LEU A 474 21.59 10.83 -13.49
CA LEU A 474 20.27 10.91 -12.85
C LEU A 474 20.01 9.66 -12.01
N ALA A 475 20.41 8.48 -12.49
CA ALA A 475 20.28 7.25 -11.73
C ALA A 475 21.04 7.31 -10.40
N LEU A 476 22.27 7.85 -10.43
CA LEU A 476 23.08 8.04 -9.22
C LEU A 476 22.44 9.02 -8.24
N ARG A 477 21.94 10.16 -8.74
CA ARG A 477 21.21 11.14 -7.90
C ARG A 477 19.94 10.52 -7.29
N ALA A 478 19.18 9.75 -8.06
CA ALA A 478 17.97 9.08 -7.59
C ALA A 478 18.27 8.07 -6.48
N ALA A 479 19.33 7.27 -6.63
CA ALA A 479 19.78 6.33 -5.61
C ALA A 479 20.25 7.02 -4.32
N GLU A 480 20.94 8.15 -4.44
CA GLU A 480 21.33 8.97 -3.28
C GLU A 480 20.10 9.52 -2.55
N VAL A 481 19.13 10.08 -3.26
CA VAL A 481 17.88 10.59 -2.67
C VAL A 481 17.08 9.47 -2.01
N ALA A 482 16.96 8.30 -2.65
CA ALA A 482 16.27 7.15 -2.07
C ALA A 482 16.93 6.70 -0.76
N CYS A 483 18.26 6.53 -0.77
CA CYS A 483 19.00 6.10 0.41
C CYS A 483 18.96 7.13 1.54
N ALA A 484 18.95 8.44 1.21
CA ALA A 484 18.86 9.51 2.19
C ALA A 484 17.44 9.64 2.78
N SER A 485 16.40 9.39 1.99
CA SER A 485 15.01 9.46 2.44
C SER A 485 14.64 8.25 3.29
N GLU A 486 14.96 7.05 2.81
CA GLU A 486 14.58 5.78 3.44
C GLU A 486 15.78 4.81 3.39
N PRO A 487 16.70 4.90 4.36
CA PRO A 487 17.89 4.05 4.39
C PRO A 487 17.56 2.56 4.38
N SER A 488 18.26 1.81 3.54
CA SER A 488 18.28 0.35 3.58
C SER A 488 19.63 -0.15 3.09
N MET A 489 20.03 -1.36 3.52
CA MET A 489 21.26 -1.98 3.02
C MET A 489 21.23 -2.14 1.50
N ALA A 490 20.07 -2.51 0.94
CA ALA A 490 19.88 -2.65 -0.50
C ALA A 490 20.14 -1.34 -1.26
N ARG A 491 19.58 -0.22 -0.79
CA ARG A 491 19.78 1.10 -1.39
C ARG A 491 21.23 1.58 -1.27
N TYR A 492 21.86 1.33 -0.12
CA TYR A 492 23.27 1.67 0.09
C TYR A 492 24.21 0.95 -0.90
N LEU A 493 23.99 -0.36 -1.07
CA LEU A 493 24.77 -1.16 -2.02
C LEU A 493 24.46 -0.77 -3.48
N ALA A 494 23.20 -0.49 -3.81
CA ALA A 494 22.83 -0.02 -5.15
C ALA A 494 23.50 1.32 -5.49
N ALA A 495 23.54 2.26 -4.53
CA ALA A 495 24.24 3.53 -4.68
C ALA A 495 25.76 3.34 -4.89
N ARG A 496 26.38 2.39 -4.16
CA ARG A 496 27.79 2.02 -4.35
C ARG A 496 28.07 1.53 -5.76
N GLU A 497 27.23 0.63 -6.27
CA GLU A 497 27.39 0.07 -7.61
C GLU A 497 27.25 1.14 -8.69
N LEU A 498 26.24 2.01 -8.58
CA LEU A 498 26.03 3.12 -9.53
C LEU A 498 27.16 4.15 -9.49
N ALA A 499 27.77 4.37 -8.32
CA ALA A 499 28.82 5.36 -8.16
C ALA A 499 30.15 4.96 -8.82
N GLY A 500 30.43 3.65 -8.92
CA GLY A 500 31.71 3.15 -9.44
C GLY A 500 32.92 3.82 -8.77
N GLU A 501 33.78 4.46 -9.57
CA GLU A 501 34.95 5.20 -9.09
C GLU A 501 34.62 6.40 -8.19
N GLY A 502 33.40 6.95 -8.31
CA GLY A 502 32.90 8.05 -7.48
C GLY A 502 32.48 7.65 -6.07
N TRP A 503 32.49 6.34 -5.75
CA TRP A 503 32.01 5.81 -4.49
C TRP A 503 32.61 6.48 -3.23
N PRO A 504 33.92 6.76 -3.13
CA PRO A 504 34.49 7.33 -1.91
C PRO A 504 33.86 8.67 -1.49
N LYS A 505 33.52 9.52 -2.47
CA LYS A 505 32.86 10.81 -2.22
C LYS A 505 31.39 10.62 -1.83
N LEU A 506 30.67 9.77 -2.55
CA LEU A 506 29.26 9.49 -2.25
C LEU A 506 29.09 8.82 -0.89
N ARG A 507 29.92 7.81 -0.59
CA ARG A 507 29.98 7.12 0.70
C ARG A 507 30.09 8.10 1.85
N ALA A 508 31.00 9.07 1.76
CA ALA A 508 31.19 10.06 2.81
C ALA A 508 29.93 10.90 3.04
N ARG A 509 29.24 11.33 1.97
CA ARG A 509 27.98 12.08 2.08
C ARG A 509 26.84 11.25 2.67
N LEU A 510 26.65 10.02 2.20
CA LEU A 510 25.60 9.12 2.70
C LEU A 510 25.80 8.82 4.18
N LEU A 511 27.03 8.54 4.62
CA LEU A 511 27.32 8.29 6.03
C LEU A 511 27.11 9.54 6.91
N ASP A 512 27.45 10.73 6.40
CA ASP A 512 27.18 11.99 7.10
C ASP A 512 25.67 12.27 7.23
N GLN A 513 24.89 12.02 6.17
CA GLN A 513 23.44 12.11 6.20
C GLN A 513 22.83 11.11 7.20
N LEU A 514 23.31 9.86 7.19
CA LEU A 514 22.88 8.85 8.15
C LEU A 514 23.15 9.32 9.59
N ARG A 515 24.32 9.89 9.88
CA ARG A 515 24.63 10.44 11.22
C ARG A 515 23.69 11.57 11.65
N LYS A 516 23.24 12.40 10.70
CA LYS A 516 22.32 13.52 10.96
C LYS A 516 20.87 13.06 11.25
N GLY A 517 20.56 11.79 11.01
CA GLY A 517 19.29 11.19 11.39
C GLY A 517 18.28 11.19 10.24
N ALA A 518 18.46 10.29 9.29
CA ALA A 518 17.45 9.97 8.30
C ALA A 518 16.52 8.87 8.84
N GLY A 519 15.26 9.23 9.13
CA GLY A 519 14.17 8.27 9.20
C GLY A 519 13.79 7.76 10.59
N GLY A 520 13.31 8.64 11.48
CA GLY A 520 12.48 8.28 12.65
C GLY A 520 12.90 6.99 13.39
N TRP A 521 11.91 6.21 13.85
CA TRP A 521 12.13 4.90 14.47
C TRP A 521 12.44 3.80 13.41
N ILE A 522 11.80 3.88 12.25
CA ILE A 522 11.82 2.85 11.18
C ILE A 522 13.21 2.72 10.53
N GLY A 523 13.98 3.80 10.41
CA GLY A 523 15.32 3.82 9.81
C GLY A 523 16.45 3.42 10.74
N SER A 524 16.21 3.27 12.06
CA SER A 524 17.27 3.03 13.05
C SER A 524 17.98 1.68 12.85
N ARG A 525 17.25 0.64 12.46
CA ARG A 525 17.85 -0.67 12.16
C ARG A 525 18.75 -0.61 10.92
N ALA A 526 18.25 -0.06 9.82
CA ALA A 526 19.02 0.08 8.58
C ALA A 526 20.27 0.95 8.79
N GLN A 527 20.15 2.03 9.56
CA GLN A 527 21.27 2.89 9.93
C GLN A 527 22.37 2.11 10.66
N ALA A 528 22.00 1.30 11.67
CA ALA A 528 22.95 0.44 12.37
C ALA A 528 23.58 -0.60 11.45
N GLU A 529 22.79 -1.30 10.62
CA GLU A 529 23.30 -2.28 9.66
C GLU A 529 24.34 -1.67 8.71
N ILE A 530 24.09 -0.47 8.18
CA ILE A 530 25.03 0.25 7.30
C ILE A 530 26.31 0.64 8.06
N PHE A 531 26.21 1.18 9.28
CA PHE A 531 27.40 1.50 10.07
C PHE A 531 28.23 0.25 10.40
N LEU A 532 27.59 -0.86 10.74
CA LEU A 532 28.27 -2.13 10.98
C LEU A 532 28.95 -2.66 9.71
N HIS A 533 28.29 -2.58 8.55
CA HIS A 533 28.90 -2.93 7.26
C HIS A 533 30.16 -2.12 6.98
N GLU A 534 30.17 -0.84 7.36
CA GLU A 534 31.31 0.07 7.20
C GLU A 534 32.35 -0.02 8.32
N GLY A 535 32.17 -0.92 9.29
CA GLY A 535 33.06 -1.08 10.45
C GLY A 535 32.98 0.07 11.46
N LEU A 536 31.98 0.93 11.37
CA LEU A 536 31.76 2.10 12.21
C LEU A 536 30.98 1.72 13.49
N ILE A 537 31.59 0.87 14.32
CA ILE A 537 30.94 0.31 15.53
C ILE A 537 30.46 1.40 16.49
N ASP A 538 31.21 2.50 16.64
CA ASP A 538 30.82 3.61 17.51
C ASP A 538 29.55 4.33 17.06
N ASP A 539 29.41 4.53 15.75
CA ASP A 539 28.22 5.15 15.20
C ASP A 539 27.01 4.21 15.34
N ALA A 540 27.21 2.91 15.14
CA ALA A 540 26.17 1.90 15.41
C ALA A 540 25.75 1.86 16.89
N ILE A 541 26.69 1.98 17.83
CA ILE A 541 26.39 2.07 19.28
C ILE A 541 25.52 3.29 19.58
N LYS A 542 25.84 4.47 19.03
CA LYS A 542 25.01 5.68 19.23
C LYS A 542 23.57 5.45 18.77
N VAL A 543 23.37 4.74 17.65
CA VAL A 543 22.03 4.40 17.16
C VAL A 543 21.30 3.48 18.14
N ALA A 544 21.95 2.40 18.60
CA ALA A 544 21.38 1.45 19.56
C ALA A 544 21.04 2.08 20.92
N GLU A 545 21.77 3.11 21.33
CA GLU A 545 21.49 3.85 22.57
C GLU A 545 20.29 4.79 22.44
N ARG A 546 20.04 5.31 21.23
CA ARG A 546 18.90 6.17 20.94
C ARG A 546 17.62 5.37 20.69
N ASN A 547 17.75 4.18 20.10
CA ASN A 547 16.64 3.30 19.76
C ASN A 547 17.05 1.82 19.99
N SER A 548 16.49 1.23 21.04
CA SER A 548 16.98 -0.05 21.58
C SER A 548 16.25 -1.28 21.04
N TYR A 549 15.06 -1.15 20.49
CA TYR A 549 14.25 -2.30 20.07
C TYR A 549 14.74 -2.85 18.73
N GLY A 550 15.14 -4.12 18.70
CA GLY A 550 15.62 -4.82 17.50
C GLY A 550 17.01 -4.39 16.99
N VAL A 551 17.57 -3.27 17.48
CA VAL A 551 18.91 -2.75 17.10
C VAL A 551 19.99 -3.13 18.11
N LEU A 552 19.65 -3.19 19.39
CA LEU A 552 20.63 -3.39 20.47
C LEU A 552 21.37 -4.73 20.34
N GLU A 553 20.63 -5.81 20.07
CA GLU A 553 21.20 -7.16 19.90
C GLU A 553 22.19 -7.21 18.74
N LEU A 554 21.78 -6.68 17.58
CA LEU A 554 22.59 -6.63 16.37
C LEU A 554 23.92 -5.90 16.61
N VAL A 555 23.88 -4.74 17.25
CA VAL A 555 25.07 -3.93 17.53
C VAL A 555 25.94 -4.60 18.59
N MET A 556 25.36 -5.22 19.62
CA MET A 556 26.11 -5.96 20.62
C MET A 556 26.92 -7.09 20.00
N ASP A 557 26.29 -7.90 19.15
CA ASP A 557 26.95 -9.06 18.52
C ASP A 557 28.17 -8.63 17.70
N ALA A 558 28.06 -7.51 16.97
CA ALA A 558 29.17 -6.94 16.23
C ALA A 558 30.23 -6.25 17.12
N ALA A 559 29.84 -5.79 18.31
CA ALA A 559 30.69 -5.04 19.23
C ALA A 559 31.45 -5.90 20.25
N ILE A 560 31.20 -7.21 20.32
CA ILE A 560 31.80 -8.13 21.33
C ILE A 560 33.32 -7.97 21.42
N THR A 561 34.01 -7.95 20.29
CA THR A 561 35.48 -7.92 20.24
C THR A 561 36.07 -6.50 20.29
N THR A 562 35.33 -5.52 19.78
CA THR A 562 35.83 -4.14 19.61
C THR A 562 35.45 -3.22 20.77
N ARG A 563 34.29 -3.45 21.41
CA ARG A 563 33.76 -2.70 22.56
C ARG A 563 33.16 -3.63 23.63
N PRO A 564 33.93 -4.61 24.15
CA PRO A 564 33.43 -5.59 25.11
C PRO A 564 32.84 -4.96 26.38
N GLN A 565 33.45 -3.88 26.88
CA GLN A 565 32.98 -3.24 28.12
C GLN A 565 31.60 -2.59 28.00
N TRP A 566 31.27 -2.08 26.81
CA TRP A 566 29.94 -1.55 26.52
C TRP A 566 28.92 -2.68 26.45
N VAL A 567 29.25 -3.78 25.76
CA VAL A 567 28.41 -4.98 25.65
C VAL A 567 28.11 -5.57 27.03
N ILE A 568 29.15 -5.80 27.86
CA ILE A 568 29.01 -6.30 29.23
C ILE A 568 28.02 -5.44 30.03
N LYS A 569 28.26 -4.13 30.08
CA LYS A 569 27.43 -3.21 30.87
C LYS A 569 25.98 -3.24 30.42
N LYS A 570 25.73 -3.15 29.12
CA LYS A 570 24.37 -3.05 28.57
C LYS A 570 23.64 -4.40 28.62
N ALA A 571 24.31 -5.52 28.34
CA ALA A 571 23.71 -6.85 28.40
C ALA A 571 23.31 -7.22 29.83
N ILE A 572 24.15 -6.92 30.83
CA ILE A 572 23.80 -7.09 32.25
C ILE A 572 22.59 -6.21 32.61
N ALA A 573 22.57 -4.95 32.19
CA ALA A 573 21.45 -4.04 32.46
C ALA A 573 20.11 -4.52 31.86
N GLN A 574 20.13 -5.26 30.75
CA GLN A 574 18.94 -5.90 30.17
C GLN A 574 18.55 -7.19 30.89
N ALA A 575 19.52 -7.99 31.32
CA ALA A 575 19.27 -9.26 31.99
C ALA A 575 18.70 -9.10 33.40
N VAL A 576 19.21 -8.14 34.19
CA VAL A 576 18.88 -7.98 35.61
C VAL A 576 17.39 -7.75 35.88
N PRO A 577 16.68 -6.82 35.21
CA PRO A 577 15.25 -6.61 35.44
C PRO A 577 14.41 -7.86 35.15
N ILE A 578 14.77 -8.60 34.08
CA ILE A 578 14.08 -9.84 33.68
C ILE A 578 14.30 -10.92 34.74
N MET A 579 15.54 -11.10 35.20
CA MET A 579 15.85 -12.06 36.26
C MET A 579 15.14 -11.70 37.55
N ASN A 580 15.08 -10.42 37.93
CA ASN A 580 14.42 -9.94 39.15
C ASN A 580 12.90 -10.13 39.11
N GLY A 581 12.26 -9.85 37.97
CA GLY A 581 10.80 -9.82 37.82
C GLY A 581 10.06 -11.14 38.04
N GLY A 582 10.76 -12.27 38.19
CA GLY A 582 10.18 -13.54 38.65
C GLY A 582 9.32 -14.30 37.63
N LYS A 583 9.10 -13.72 36.44
CA LYS A 583 8.30 -14.31 35.35
C LYS A 583 9.11 -15.36 34.58
N ALA A 584 8.84 -16.64 34.86
CA ALA A 584 9.64 -17.75 34.32
C ALA A 584 9.65 -17.86 32.77
N GLN A 585 8.62 -17.36 32.10
CA GLN A 585 8.53 -17.32 30.63
C GLN A 585 9.58 -16.42 29.96
N HIS A 586 10.20 -15.48 30.69
CA HIS A 586 11.17 -14.54 30.11
C HIS A 586 12.64 -14.88 30.41
N TYR A 587 12.93 -15.93 31.18
CA TYR A 587 14.31 -16.28 31.56
C TYR A 587 15.20 -16.65 30.37
N ASP A 588 14.64 -17.24 29.32
CA ASP A 588 15.36 -17.55 28.08
C ASP A 588 15.95 -16.27 27.45
N ARG A 589 15.22 -15.16 27.49
CA ARG A 589 15.68 -13.84 27.03
C ARG A 589 16.80 -13.29 27.92
N ALA A 590 16.69 -13.43 29.24
CA ALA A 590 17.74 -12.99 30.17
C ALA A 590 19.06 -13.75 29.94
N VAL A 591 18.98 -15.06 29.73
CA VAL A 591 20.14 -15.93 29.46
C VAL A 591 20.80 -15.57 28.14
N ASN A 592 20.02 -15.20 27.11
CA ASN A 592 20.58 -14.73 25.84
C ASN A 592 21.41 -13.44 26.01
N TRP A 593 20.95 -12.50 26.85
CA TRP A 593 21.75 -11.32 27.20
C TRP A 593 23.03 -11.69 27.96
N LEU A 594 22.92 -12.58 28.94
CA LEU A 594 24.09 -13.05 29.71
C LEU A 594 25.11 -13.78 28.85
N ARG A 595 24.68 -14.52 27.81
CA ARG A 595 25.59 -15.14 26.83
C ARG A 595 26.45 -14.10 26.12
N ARG A 596 25.86 -13.00 25.66
CA ARG A 596 26.61 -11.88 25.05
C ARG A 596 27.56 -11.23 26.03
N ALA A 597 27.15 -11.06 27.30
CA ALA A 597 28.03 -10.55 28.35
C ALA A 597 29.24 -11.47 28.57
N ARG A 598 29.02 -12.79 28.67
CA ARG A 598 30.07 -13.81 28.77
C ARG A 598 31.04 -13.71 27.61
N ASP A 599 30.53 -13.74 26.38
CA ASP A 599 31.36 -13.72 25.18
C ASP A 599 32.20 -12.44 25.12
N ALA A 600 31.65 -11.29 25.56
CA ALA A 600 32.38 -10.03 25.71
C ALA A 600 33.42 -10.05 26.84
N TYR A 601 33.15 -10.68 27.99
CA TYR A 601 34.16 -10.89 29.05
C TYR A 601 35.32 -11.74 28.55
N HIS A 602 35.06 -12.82 27.81
CA HIS A 602 36.11 -13.63 27.22
C HIS A 602 36.91 -12.87 26.18
N ALA A 603 36.25 -12.11 25.30
CA ALA A 603 36.92 -11.27 24.30
C ALA A 603 37.82 -10.20 24.95
N ALA A 604 37.45 -9.70 26.13
CA ALA A 604 38.27 -8.78 26.93
C ALA A 604 39.39 -9.45 27.74
N GLY A 605 39.52 -10.79 27.71
CA GLY A 605 40.46 -11.54 28.53
C GLY A 605 40.10 -11.59 30.03
N GLN A 606 38.83 -11.38 30.36
CA GLN A 606 38.31 -11.26 31.74
C GLN A 606 37.47 -12.47 32.15
N ALA A 607 37.88 -13.68 31.78
CA ALA A 607 37.16 -14.93 32.10
C ALA A 607 36.92 -15.11 33.61
N ASP A 608 37.92 -14.80 34.45
CA ASP A 608 37.79 -14.90 35.91
C ASP A 608 36.76 -13.89 36.49
N ALA A 609 36.53 -12.77 35.81
CA ALA A 609 35.50 -11.80 36.20
C ALA A 609 34.10 -12.31 35.85
N TRP A 610 33.96 -12.98 34.70
CA TRP A 610 32.72 -13.65 34.31
C TRP A 610 32.35 -14.74 35.31
N GLU A 611 33.28 -15.63 35.68
CA GLU A 611 33.00 -16.71 36.63
C GLU A 611 32.52 -16.19 37.99
N ARG A 612 33.14 -15.11 38.48
CA ARG A 612 32.71 -14.44 39.71
C ARG A 612 31.31 -13.85 39.58
N TYR A 613 31.03 -13.15 38.49
CA TYR A 613 29.71 -12.58 38.23
C TYR A 613 28.63 -13.66 38.11
N LEU A 614 28.89 -14.75 37.39
CA LEU A 614 27.96 -15.86 37.25
C LEU A 614 27.70 -16.55 38.60
N ALA A 615 28.72 -16.72 39.43
CA ALA A 615 28.56 -17.25 40.79
C ALA A 615 27.66 -16.35 41.66
N GLU A 616 27.81 -15.02 41.57
CA GLU A 616 26.97 -14.06 42.27
C GLU A 616 25.50 -14.13 41.81
N VAL A 617 25.27 -14.17 40.49
CA VAL A 617 23.92 -14.32 39.92
C VAL A 617 23.26 -15.62 40.39
N ARG A 618 24.01 -16.73 40.42
CA ARG A 618 23.54 -18.03 40.93
C ARG A 618 23.20 -17.98 42.42
N ALA A 619 23.95 -17.23 43.22
CA ALA A 619 23.67 -17.05 44.65
C ALA A 619 22.39 -16.24 44.90
N ILE A 620 22.18 -15.15 44.15
CA ILE A 620 21.01 -14.26 44.30
C ILE A 620 19.72 -14.94 43.83
N HIS A 621 19.78 -15.70 42.72
CA HIS A 621 18.60 -16.29 42.09
C HIS A 621 18.43 -17.80 42.30
N GLY A 622 19.15 -18.40 43.25
CA GLY A 622 19.21 -19.85 43.45
C GLY A 622 17.86 -20.57 43.65
N ARG A 623 16.80 -19.85 44.08
CA ARG A 623 15.44 -20.39 44.23
C ARG A 623 14.64 -20.47 42.91
N LYS A 624 15.15 -19.94 41.81
CA LYS A 624 14.48 -19.89 40.49
C LYS A 624 14.94 -21.06 39.61
N TYR A 625 14.37 -22.24 39.83
CA TYR A 625 14.83 -23.51 39.22
C TYR A 625 14.94 -23.49 37.68
N LYS A 626 13.98 -22.88 36.96
CA LYS A 626 14.07 -22.75 35.49
C LYS A 626 15.28 -21.91 35.05
N LEU A 627 15.48 -20.75 35.68
CA LEU A 627 16.64 -19.89 35.42
C LEU A 627 17.96 -20.62 35.74
N MET A 628 18.02 -21.33 36.86
CA MET A 628 19.19 -22.13 37.24
C MET A 628 19.50 -23.27 36.27
N GLY A 629 18.48 -23.84 35.61
CA GLY A 629 18.66 -24.79 34.51
C GLY A 629 19.38 -24.15 33.34
N LEU A 630 18.88 -23.00 32.88
CA LEU A 630 19.45 -22.28 31.73
C LEU A 630 20.84 -21.69 32.01
N LEU A 631 21.12 -21.23 33.23
CA LEU A 631 22.44 -20.72 33.64
C LEU A 631 23.54 -21.80 33.71
N LYS A 632 23.20 -23.10 33.64
CA LYS A 632 24.20 -24.18 33.55
C LYS A 632 24.79 -24.32 32.15
N GLU A 633 24.10 -23.79 31.14
CA GLU A 633 24.51 -23.86 29.73
C GLU A 633 25.39 -22.66 29.32
N LEU A 634 25.55 -21.66 30.20
CA LEU A 634 26.44 -20.51 30.04
C LEU A 634 27.80 -20.77 30.66
#